data_AF-A0A823A0U6-F1
#
_entry.id   AF-A0A823A0U6-F1
#
_cell.length_a   1.000
_cell.length_b   1.000
_cell.length_c   1.000
_cell.angle_alpha   90.00
_cell.angle_beta   90.00
_cell.angle_gamma   90.00
#
_symmetry.space_group_name_H-M   'P 1'
#
loop_
_entity.id
_entity.type
_entity.pdbx_description
1 polymer ?
#
loop_
_entity_poly.entity_id
_entity_poly.type
_entity_poly.pdbx_seq_one_letter_code
_entity_poly.pdbx_strand_id
1 'polypeptide(L)'
;MVANEAQAESVLYGDLGAVSALPDGASIVLSSTVSPGFLTRLEQRLQNEGRDLKLVDAPVSGGVKRAAMGSLTIMASGSDEALKSAGSVLSAMSKELYIISGGCGAGSCLKMVNQLLAGVHIASAAEAMAFGARLGLNTRLLFEFITNSGGTSWMFENRVPHMLDNDYTPYSALDIFVKDLGIVSRECSSHKIPLNISTVAHQLFLSGSAAGWGRIDDAAVVKVYETLTGVRVEGKLPILKKEDVFKSLPLEWPRDPIEDICRLGQNASKTLVVLDDDPTGTQTVHDIEVLTEWNIESLVEQFKKRSTCFFILTNSRSLSSDKAIELIKEICQNLDTAAKSVKNVGYTVVLRGDSTLRGHFPEEADAAVSVLGEMDAWIICPFFLQGGRYTIEDTHYVADSDRLVPAGETEFAKDAAFGYKCSNLREWIEEKTKGRVPASCVASISIQLLRKGGPSSVCDHLCNLKKGSVCVVNAASEKDMAVFAAGMIQAELKGKRFLCRTAASFVSARIGIRPKAPILPKDIGIKNEKNGGLVVVGSYVPKTTKQVEELKSQLGHILRSIEISVHKLAMGSLEEREEEIKRTAEMADVFLKARKDTLIMTSRELIKGKSPSESLEINFKVSSALVEIVRRITTRPRYILAKGGITSSDLATRALEAKRANVVGQALAGVPLWQLGPESRHPGVPYIVFPGNVGDSTALAEVVKSWACPARFASTKDLLLNAEKGGYAIGAFNVYNLEGVEAVVSAAEEERSPAILQEGACITLRCS
;
A
#
# COMPACT_ATOMS: atom_id res chain seq x y z
N MET A 1 -17.08 -31.42 -31.36
CA MET A 1 -15.84 -31.26 -32.16
C MET A 1 -14.72 -32.00 -31.46
N VAL A 2 -13.73 -32.49 -32.20
CA VAL A 2 -12.52 -33.13 -31.66
C VAL A 2 -11.33 -32.16 -31.78
N ALA A 3 -10.19 -32.46 -31.17
CA ALA A 3 -9.04 -31.56 -31.11
C ALA A 3 -7.92 -31.91 -32.12
N ASN A 4 -7.83 -33.16 -32.58
CA ASN A 4 -6.74 -33.64 -33.44
C ASN A 4 -7.14 -34.82 -34.34
N GLU A 5 -6.21 -35.22 -35.21
CA GLU A 5 -6.38 -36.33 -36.18
C GLU A 5 -6.71 -37.66 -35.49
N ALA A 6 -6.00 -38.00 -34.40
CA ALA A 6 -6.21 -39.28 -33.70
C ALA A 6 -7.63 -39.38 -33.09
N GLN A 7 -8.14 -38.28 -32.55
CA GLN A 7 -9.51 -38.23 -32.05
C GLN A 7 -10.54 -38.28 -33.19
N ALA A 8 -10.25 -37.64 -34.33
CA ALA A 8 -11.11 -37.73 -35.52
C ALA A 8 -11.19 -39.17 -36.03
N GLU A 9 -10.05 -39.86 -36.14
CA GLU A 9 -9.99 -41.29 -36.50
C GLU A 9 -10.74 -42.16 -35.50
N SER A 10 -10.51 -41.98 -34.20
CA SER A 10 -11.19 -42.77 -33.17
C SER A 10 -12.72 -42.58 -33.21
N VAL A 11 -13.20 -41.36 -33.46
CA VAL A 11 -14.65 -41.08 -33.52
C VAL A 11 -15.28 -41.65 -34.79
N LEU A 12 -14.56 -41.65 -35.91
CA LEU A 12 -15.11 -42.15 -37.18
C LEU A 12 -14.98 -43.67 -37.31
N TYR A 13 -13.86 -44.23 -36.87
CA TYR A 13 -13.43 -45.60 -37.18
C TYR A 13 -12.88 -46.41 -36.00
N GLY A 14 -12.91 -45.87 -34.77
CA GLY A 14 -12.55 -46.65 -33.58
C GLY A 14 -13.57 -47.75 -33.26
N ASP A 15 -13.42 -48.39 -32.09
CA ASP A 15 -14.28 -49.51 -31.65
C ASP A 15 -15.79 -49.16 -31.63
N LEU A 16 -16.11 -47.88 -31.42
CA LEU A 16 -17.48 -47.32 -31.49
C LEU A 16 -17.59 -46.26 -32.60
N GLY A 17 -16.91 -46.47 -33.72
CA GLY A 17 -16.80 -45.51 -34.82
C GLY A 17 -18.15 -45.16 -35.46
N ALA A 18 -18.37 -43.87 -35.70
CA ALA A 18 -19.63 -43.36 -36.23
C ALA A 18 -19.91 -43.79 -37.68
N VAL A 19 -18.88 -44.10 -38.48
CA VAL A 19 -19.05 -44.39 -39.92
C VAL A 19 -19.98 -45.57 -40.18
N SER A 20 -19.93 -46.61 -39.35
CA SER A 20 -20.82 -47.77 -39.48
C SER A 20 -22.28 -47.47 -39.14
N ALA A 21 -22.54 -46.42 -38.35
CA ALA A 21 -23.87 -46.04 -37.86
C ALA A 21 -24.51 -44.87 -38.61
N LEU A 22 -23.72 -44.04 -39.30
CA LEU A 22 -24.23 -42.95 -40.14
C LEU A 22 -25.13 -43.50 -41.25
N PRO A 23 -26.20 -42.81 -41.70
CA PRO A 23 -26.96 -43.21 -42.88
C PRO A 23 -26.22 -42.91 -44.18
N ASP A 24 -26.64 -43.53 -45.28
CA ASP A 24 -26.09 -43.24 -46.61
C ASP A 24 -26.35 -41.78 -47.00
N GLY A 25 -25.41 -41.15 -47.69
CA GLY A 25 -25.49 -39.74 -48.07
C GLY A 25 -25.16 -38.73 -46.97
N ALA A 26 -24.84 -39.18 -45.75
CA ALA A 26 -24.57 -38.33 -44.59
C ALA A 26 -23.34 -37.41 -44.79
N SER A 27 -23.35 -36.25 -44.15
CA SER A 27 -22.26 -35.28 -44.20
C SER A 27 -21.46 -35.24 -42.89
N ILE A 28 -20.14 -35.35 -43.00
CA ILE A 28 -19.17 -35.27 -41.91
C ILE A 28 -18.47 -33.92 -42.03
N VAL A 29 -18.62 -33.07 -41.01
CA VAL A 29 -17.95 -31.77 -40.94
C VAL A 29 -16.76 -31.87 -39.99
N LEU A 30 -15.54 -31.78 -40.52
CA LEU A 30 -14.33 -31.79 -39.72
C LEU A 30 -13.86 -30.35 -39.45
N SER A 31 -13.99 -29.90 -38.20
CA SER A 31 -13.64 -28.54 -37.77
C SER A 31 -12.29 -28.41 -37.07
N SER A 32 -11.57 -29.52 -36.91
CA SER A 32 -10.28 -29.58 -36.22
C SER A 32 -9.15 -29.07 -37.11
N THR A 33 -8.14 -28.43 -36.52
CA THR A 33 -6.88 -28.20 -37.25
C THR A 33 -6.14 -29.54 -37.43
N VAL A 34 -6.08 -30.03 -38.66
CA VAL A 34 -5.44 -31.28 -39.08
C VAL A 34 -4.55 -31.04 -40.31
N SER A 35 -3.70 -32.00 -40.66
CA SER A 35 -2.93 -31.94 -41.90
C SER A 35 -3.83 -32.10 -43.13
N PRO A 36 -3.54 -31.39 -44.25
CA PRO A 36 -4.23 -31.63 -45.52
C PRO A 36 -4.13 -33.09 -45.98
N GLY A 37 -2.96 -33.72 -45.78
CA GLY A 37 -2.76 -35.13 -46.13
C GLY A 37 -3.65 -36.09 -45.33
N PHE A 38 -4.01 -35.77 -44.08
CA PHE A 38 -4.98 -36.54 -43.32
C PHE A 38 -6.37 -36.50 -43.96
N LEU A 39 -6.82 -35.33 -44.37
CA LEU A 39 -8.12 -35.15 -45.03
C LEU A 39 -8.21 -35.88 -46.35
N THR A 40 -7.17 -35.84 -47.18
CA THR A 40 -7.14 -36.60 -48.44
C THR A 40 -7.28 -38.11 -48.20
N ARG A 41 -6.61 -38.66 -47.19
CA ARG A 41 -6.74 -40.08 -46.83
C ARG A 41 -8.12 -40.41 -46.27
N LEU A 42 -8.67 -39.53 -45.44
CA LEU A 42 -10.00 -39.71 -44.88
C LEU A 42 -11.09 -39.67 -45.95
N GLU A 43 -10.99 -38.74 -46.91
CA GLU A 43 -11.91 -38.63 -48.04
C GLU A 43 -11.89 -39.91 -48.89
N GLN A 44 -10.71 -40.42 -49.25
CA GLN A 44 -10.56 -41.69 -49.97
C GLN A 44 -11.16 -42.86 -49.20
N ARG A 45 -10.95 -42.91 -47.88
CA ARG A 45 -11.48 -43.98 -47.03
C ARG A 45 -13.00 -43.96 -46.98
N LEU A 46 -13.60 -42.77 -46.82
CA LEU A 46 -15.06 -42.59 -46.82
C LEU A 46 -15.69 -42.95 -48.18
N GLN A 47 -15.03 -42.64 -49.29
CA GLN A 47 -15.48 -43.04 -50.63
C GLN A 47 -15.52 -44.56 -50.79
N ASN A 48 -14.53 -45.27 -50.24
CA ASN A 48 -14.44 -46.73 -50.31
C ASN A 48 -15.52 -47.47 -49.50
N GLU A 49 -16.25 -46.77 -48.61
CA GLU A 49 -17.39 -47.36 -47.90
C GLU A 49 -18.56 -47.67 -48.86
N GLY A 50 -18.65 -46.98 -50.01
CA GLY A 50 -19.72 -47.18 -51.00
C GLY A 50 -21.09 -46.62 -50.57
N ARG A 51 -21.12 -45.69 -49.60
CA ARG A 51 -22.34 -45.19 -48.94
C ARG A 51 -22.67 -43.71 -49.22
N ASP A 52 -22.02 -43.10 -50.23
CA ASP A 52 -22.16 -41.67 -50.58
C ASP A 52 -21.89 -40.72 -49.38
N LEU A 53 -20.94 -41.05 -48.51
CA LEU A 53 -20.59 -40.20 -47.38
C LEU A 53 -19.83 -38.95 -47.85
N LYS A 54 -20.25 -37.78 -47.39
CA LYS A 54 -19.72 -36.46 -47.79
C LYS A 54 -18.80 -35.92 -46.72
N LEU A 55 -17.59 -35.49 -47.08
CA LEU A 55 -16.66 -34.86 -46.16
C LEU A 55 -16.57 -33.35 -46.44
N VAL A 56 -16.69 -32.55 -45.39
CA VAL A 56 -16.46 -31.10 -45.42
C VAL A 56 -15.32 -30.77 -44.48
N ASP A 57 -14.22 -30.28 -45.04
CA ASP A 57 -13.08 -29.72 -44.32
C ASP A 57 -13.42 -28.27 -43.94
N ALA A 58 -13.73 -28.03 -42.66
CA ALA A 58 -14.24 -26.75 -42.19
C ALA A 58 -13.57 -26.29 -40.88
N PRO A 59 -12.23 -26.12 -40.85
CA PRO A 59 -11.52 -25.59 -39.69
C PRO A 59 -12.02 -24.20 -39.31
N VAL A 60 -11.93 -23.90 -38.01
CA VAL A 60 -12.54 -22.71 -37.43
C VAL A 60 -11.51 -21.77 -36.81
N SER A 61 -11.88 -20.49 -36.71
CA SER A 61 -11.15 -19.45 -35.99
C SER A 61 -12.09 -18.60 -35.15
N GLY A 62 -11.63 -18.14 -33.98
CA GLY A 62 -12.39 -17.27 -33.07
C GLY A 62 -12.43 -17.70 -31.61
N GLY A 63 -11.91 -18.89 -31.29
CA GLY A 63 -11.82 -19.40 -29.91
C GLY A 63 -13.17 -19.66 -29.23
N VAL A 64 -13.11 -20.00 -27.95
CA VAL A 64 -14.28 -20.40 -27.14
C VAL A 64 -15.35 -19.31 -27.11
N LYS A 65 -14.95 -18.04 -27.00
CA LYS A 65 -15.88 -16.89 -26.93
C LYS A 65 -16.73 -16.76 -28.20
N ARG A 66 -16.12 -16.79 -29.39
CA ARG A 66 -16.89 -16.68 -30.65
C ARG A 66 -17.69 -17.94 -30.94
N ALA A 67 -17.22 -19.11 -30.53
CA ALA A 67 -17.98 -20.36 -30.62
C ALA A 67 -19.28 -20.30 -29.81
N ALA A 68 -19.22 -19.85 -28.56
CA ALA A 68 -20.39 -19.70 -27.70
C ALA A 68 -21.42 -18.70 -28.25
N MET A 69 -20.96 -17.70 -29.00
CA MET A 69 -21.79 -16.69 -29.65
C MET A 69 -22.28 -17.09 -31.06
N GLY A 70 -21.93 -18.28 -31.57
CA GLY A 70 -22.25 -18.69 -32.94
C GLY A 70 -21.64 -17.79 -34.02
N SER A 71 -20.51 -17.14 -33.72
CA SER A 71 -19.93 -16.08 -34.56
C SER A 71 -18.54 -16.43 -35.08
N LEU A 72 -18.26 -17.72 -35.27
CA LEU A 72 -16.94 -18.20 -35.73
C LEU A 72 -16.60 -17.70 -37.13
N THR A 73 -15.32 -17.78 -37.46
CA THR A 73 -14.86 -17.75 -38.85
C THR A 73 -14.63 -19.18 -39.28
N ILE A 74 -15.25 -19.61 -40.37
CA ILE A 74 -15.12 -20.99 -40.89
C ILE A 74 -14.49 -20.93 -42.27
N MET A 75 -13.50 -21.79 -42.51
CA MET A 75 -12.81 -21.94 -43.80
C MET A 75 -13.21 -23.30 -44.38
N ALA A 76 -14.32 -23.36 -45.11
CA ALA A 76 -14.91 -24.60 -45.58
C ALA A 76 -14.44 -24.97 -47.00
N SER A 77 -14.14 -26.25 -47.22
CA SER A 77 -13.79 -26.84 -48.51
C SER A 77 -14.28 -28.29 -48.60
N GLY A 78 -14.48 -28.78 -49.82
CA GLY A 78 -15.05 -30.09 -50.11
C GLY A 78 -15.66 -30.11 -51.51
N SER A 79 -16.40 -31.17 -51.86
CA SER A 79 -17.18 -31.18 -53.10
C SER A 79 -18.36 -30.19 -53.02
N ASP A 80 -18.87 -29.76 -54.18
CA ASP A 80 -20.02 -28.86 -54.25
C ASP A 80 -21.26 -29.47 -53.56
N GLU A 81 -21.45 -30.79 -53.68
CA GLU A 81 -22.54 -31.51 -53.01
C GLU A 81 -22.38 -31.51 -51.49
N ALA A 82 -21.15 -31.73 -51.00
CA ALA A 82 -20.85 -31.74 -49.57
C ALA A 82 -21.07 -30.35 -48.95
N LEU A 83 -20.58 -29.30 -49.62
CA LEU A 83 -20.72 -27.91 -49.20
C LEU A 83 -22.18 -27.45 -49.23
N LYS A 84 -22.94 -27.82 -50.27
CA LYS A 84 -24.38 -27.54 -50.34
C LYS A 84 -25.15 -28.23 -49.23
N SER A 85 -24.79 -29.47 -48.89
CA SER A 85 -25.42 -30.25 -47.81
C SER A 85 -25.18 -29.63 -46.42
N ALA A 86 -23.95 -29.22 -46.12
CA ALA A 86 -23.58 -28.69 -44.80
C ALA A 86 -23.77 -27.17 -44.66
N GLY A 87 -24.03 -26.44 -45.75
CA GLY A 87 -23.94 -24.98 -45.81
C GLY A 87 -24.84 -24.25 -44.80
N SER A 88 -26.06 -24.75 -44.54
CA SER A 88 -26.97 -24.13 -43.57
C SER A 88 -26.44 -24.22 -42.13
N VAL A 89 -25.85 -25.36 -41.76
CA VAL A 89 -25.24 -25.58 -40.45
C VAL A 89 -23.99 -24.71 -40.30
N LEU A 90 -23.11 -24.69 -41.31
CA LEU A 90 -21.91 -23.87 -41.29
C LEU A 90 -22.24 -22.37 -41.20
N SER A 91 -23.27 -21.92 -41.91
CA SER A 91 -23.74 -20.53 -41.85
C SER A 91 -24.31 -20.18 -40.48
N ALA A 92 -25.06 -21.09 -39.84
CA ALA A 92 -25.61 -20.85 -38.49
C ALA A 92 -24.53 -20.76 -37.40
N MET A 93 -23.38 -21.38 -37.62
CA MET A 93 -22.26 -21.41 -36.66
C MET A 93 -21.24 -20.29 -36.86
N SER A 94 -21.36 -19.51 -37.94
CA SER A 94 -20.36 -18.55 -38.35
C SER A 94 -20.93 -17.15 -38.57
N LYS A 95 -20.09 -16.16 -38.27
CA LYS A 95 -20.30 -14.80 -38.78
C LYS A 95 -19.71 -14.66 -40.18
N GLU A 96 -18.56 -15.30 -40.40
CA GLU A 96 -17.82 -15.27 -41.67
C GLU A 96 -17.61 -16.72 -42.15
N LEU A 97 -18.20 -17.07 -43.28
CA LEU A 97 -18.04 -18.38 -43.92
C LEU A 97 -17.28 -18.20 -45.25
N TYR A 98 -16.04 -18.67 -45.28
CA TYR A 98 -15.21 -18.66 -46.48
C TYR A 98 -15.27 -20.03 -47.14
N ILE A 99 -15.72 -20.07 -48.40
CA ILE A 99 -15.66 -21.28 -49.22
C ILE A 99 -14.36 -21.27 -50.01
N ILE A 100 -13.48 -22.24 -49.75
CA ILE A 100 -12.15 -22.32 -50.34
C ILE A 100 -12.17 -23.34 -51.47
N SER A 101 -11.86 -22.88 -52.68
CA SER A 101 -11.72 -23.75 -53.86
C SER A 101 -10.45 -24.61 -53.76
N GLY A 102 -10.52 -25.85 -54.27
CA GLY A 102 -9.40 -26.79 -54.25
C GLY A 102 -9.72 -28.19 -53.72
N GLY A 103 -10.98 -28.47 -53.40
CA GLY A 103 -11.41 -29.76 -52.84
C GLY A 103 -11.08 -29.89 -51.35
N CYS A 104 -11.27 -31.11 -50.81
CA CYS A 104 -11.02 -31.39 -49.40
C CYS A 104 -9.54 -31.16 -49.03
N GLY A 105 -9.29 -30.45 -47.92
CA GLY A 105 -7.95 -30.10 -47.46
C GLY A 105 -7.55 -28.65 -47.76
N ALA A 106 -8.23 -27.96 -48.68
CA ALA A 106 -7.92 -26.57 -49.02
C ALA A 106 -8.22 -25.60 -47.85
N GLY A 107 -9.30 -25.84 -47.10
CA GLY A 107 -9.62 -25.11 -45.87
C GLY A 107 -8.55 -25.30 -44.80
N SER A 108 -8.09 -26.54 -44.62
CA SER A 108 -6.99 -26.88 -43.71
C SER A 108 -5.64 -26.29 -44.14
N CYS A 109 -5.34 -26.19 -45.44
CA CYS A 109 -4.18 -25.45 -45.95
C CYS A 109 -4.22 -23.97 -45.55
N LEU A 110 -5.36 -23.30 -45.76
CA LEU A 110 -5.52 -21.90 -45.36
C LEU A 110 -5.40 -21.73 -43.84
N LYS A 111 -6.02 -22.63 -43.07
CA LYS A 111 -5.91 -22.63 -41.61
C LYS A 111 -4.47 -22.83 -41.14
N MET A 112 -3.71 -23.71 -41.79
CA MET A 112 -2.30 -23.96 -41.47
C MET A 112 -1.45 -22.70 -41.65
N VAL A 113 -1.65 -21.95 -42.73
CA VAL A 113 -0.98 -20.65 -42.93
C VAL A 113 -1.36 -19.65 -41.83
N ASN A 114 -2.64 -19.60 -41.44
CA ASN A 114 -3.09 -18.76 -40.33
C ASN A 114 -2.44 -19.17 -39.00
N GLN A 115 -2.32 -20.47 -38.71
CA GLN A 115 -1.70 -20.96 -37.47
C GLN A 115 -0.19 -20.75 -37.44
N LEU A 116 0.48 -20.81 -38.59
CA LEU A 116 1.88 -20.41 -38.75
C LEU A 116 2.06 -18.96 -38.29
N LEU A 117 1.29 -18.02 -38.85
CA LEU A 117 1.37 -16.61 -38.47
C LEU A 117 1.00 -16.38 -37.01
N ALA A 118 -0.05 -17.05 -36.54
CA ALA A 118 -0.47 -16.96 -35.14
C ALA A 118 0.64 -17.36 -34.16
N GLY A 119 1.25 -18.53 -34.36
CA GLY A 119 2.30 -19.02 -33.48
C GLY A 119 3.56 -18.14 -33.52
N VAL A 120 3.95 -17.69 -34.71
CA VAL A 120 5.06 -16.75 -34.88
C VAL A 120 4.77 -15.44 -34.14
N HIS A 121 3.59 -14.84 -34.31
CA HIS A 121 3.27 -13.57 -33.67
C HIS A 121 3.21 -13.66 -32.14
N ILE A 122 2.70 -14.77 -31.57
CA ILE A 122 2.71 -14.98 -30.11
C ILE A 122 4.14 -15.09 -29.60
N ALA A 123 4.99 -15.87 -30.28
CA ALA A 123 6.39 -16.03 -29.91
C ALA A 123 7.16 -14.70 -30.01
N SER A 124 6.95 -13.93 -31.09
CA SER A 124 7.55 -12.60 -31.25
C SER A 124 7.03 -11.58 -30.22
N ALA A 125 5.76 -11.65 -29.84
CA ALA A 125 5.22 -10.82 -28.76
C ALA A 125 5.90 -11.13 -27.42
N ALA A 126 6.02 -12.41 -27.08
CA ALA A 126 6.74 -12.86 -25.88
C ALA A 126 8.20 -12.37 -25.85
N GLU A 127 8.90 -12.48 -26.98
CA GLU A 127 10.27 -11.99 -27.13
C GLU A 127 10.38 -10.47 -26.92
N ALA A 128 9.53 -9.70 -27.62
CA ALA A 128 9.54 -8.24 -27.55
C ALA A 128 9.25 -7.75 -26.13
N MET A 129 8.30 -8.36 -25.44
CA MET A 129 7.94 -8.00 -24.08
C MET A 129 9.04 -8.38 -23.08
N ALA A 130 9.67 -9.54 -23.23
CA ALA A 130 10.82 -9.94 -22.41
C ALA A 130 12.03 -9.01 -22.63
N PHE A 131 12.27 -8.60 -23.88
CA PHE A 131 13.30 -7.62 -24.20
C PHE A 131 13.01 -6.24 -23.59
N GLY A 132 11.77 -5.76 -23.68
CA GLY A 132 11.33 -4.52 -23.04
C GLY A 132 11.52 -4.56 -21.51
N ALA A 133 11.15 -5.68 -20.88
CA ALA A 133 11.39 -5.90 -19.46
C ALA A 133 12.90 -5.87 -19.12
N ARG A 134 13.73 -6.50 -19.96
CA ARG A 134 15.20 -6.50 -19.79
C ARG A 134 15.81 -5.11 -19.89
N LEU A 135 15.24 -4.23 -20.70
CA LEU A 135 15.63 -2.83 -20.82
C LEU A 135 15.14 -1.95 -19.66
N GLY A 136 14.38 -2.50 -18.70
CA GLY A 136 13.82 -1.76 -17.58
C GLY A 136 12.62 -0.89 -17.97
N LEU A 137 12.00 -1.14 -19.12
CA LEU A 137 10.79 -0.43 -19.52
C LEU A 137 9.59 -0.88 -18.68
N ASN A 138 8.64 0.03 -18.47
CA ASN A 138 7.31 -0.35 -18.02
C ASN A 138 6.63 -1.15 -19.15
N THR A 139 6.49 -2.45 -18.95
CA THR A 139 5.95 -3.39 -19.93
C THR A 139 4.47 -3.13 -20.23
N ARG A 140 3.69 -2.56 -19.28
CA ARG A 140 2.30 -2.14 -19.53
C ARG A 140 2.26 -0.96 -20.52
N LEU A 141 3.07 0.07 -20.28
CA LEU A 141 3.18 1.21 -21.20
C LEU A 141 3.73 0.78 -22.57
N LEU A 142 4.67 -0.16 -22.60
CA LEU A 142 5.17 -0.75 -23.85
C LEU A 142 4.04 -1.43 -24.62
N PHE A 143 3.21 -2.23 -23.96
CA PHE A 143 2.06 -2.88 -24.57
C PHE A 143 1.07 -1.86 -25.15
N GLU A 144 0.72 -0.83 -24.37
CA GLU A 144 -0.20 0.23 -24.82
C GLU A 144 0.34 0.99 -26.03
N PHE A 145 1.62 1.32 -26.02
CA PHE A 145 2.28 1.99 -27.15
C PHE A 145 2.27 1.11 -28.40
N ILE A 146 2.71 -0.15 -28.28
CA ILE A 146 2.82 -1.06 -29.43
C ILE A 146 1.45 -1.38 -30.01
N THR A 147 0.43 -1.58 -29.17
CA THR A 147 -0.97 -1.82 -29.59
C THR A 147 -1.49 -0.71 -30.52
N ASN A 148 -1.07 0.54 -30.30
CA ASN A 148 -1.46 1.67 -31.13
C ASN A 148 -0.47 1.98 -32.27
N SER A 149 0.55 1.13 -32.46
CA SER A 149 1.60 1.30 -33.45
C SER A 149 1.45 0.32 -34.62
N GLY A 150 2.13 0.59 -35.74
CA GLY A 150 2.17 -0.34 -36.88
C GLY A 150 2.88 -1.67 -36.61
N GLY A 151 3.56 -1.82 -35.47
CA GLY A 151 4.22 -3.07 -35.07
C GLY A 151 3.31 -4.09 -34.37
N THR A 152 2.02 -3.76 -34.16
CA THR A 152 1.06 -4.65 -33.49
C THR A 152 0.63 -5.84 -34.36
N SER A 153 0.01 -6.83 -33.72
CA SER A 153 -0.77 -7.87 -34.37
C SER A 153 -1.95 -8.26 -33.47
N TRP A 154 -2.97 -8.91 -34.02
CA TRP A 154 -4.09 -9.42 -33.23
C TRP A 154 -3.62 -10.35 -32.09
N MET A 155 -2.58 -11.15 -32.32
CA MET A 155 -2.01 -12.02 -31.29
C MET A 155 -1.28 -11.25 -30.20
N PHE A 156 -0.60 -10.15 -30.54
CA PHE A 156 0.02 -9.25 -29.57
C PHE A 156 -1.05 -8.63 -28.65
N GLU A 157 -2.06 -8.00 -29.26
CA GLU A 157 -3.18 -7.36 -28.54
C GLU A 157 -3.90 -8.33 -27.61
N ASN A 158 -4.06 -9.58 -28.04
CA ASN A 158 -4.80 -10.56 -27.29
C ASN A 158 -3.97 -11.29 -26.23
N ARG A 159 -2.70 -11.63 -26.49
CA ARG A 159 -1.89 -12.48 -25.60
C ARG A 159 -0.98 -11.72 -24.65
N VAL A 160 -0.52 -10.53 -25.00
CA VAL A 160 0.34 -9.75 -24.09
C VAL A 160 -0.37 -9.37 -22.78
N PRO A 161 -1.67 -9.04 -22.74
CA PRO A 161 -2.37 -8.85 -21.47
C PRO A 161 -2.24 -10.04 -20.52
N HIS A 162 -2.35 -11.27 -21.04
CA HIS A 162 -2.19 -12.50 -20.23
C HIS A 162 -0.78 -12.60 -19.64
N MET A 163 0.25 -12.23 -20.42
CA MET A 163 1.64 -12.20 -19.96
C MET A 163 1.79 -11.18 -18.81
N LEU A 164 1.34 -9.94 -19.03
CA LEU A 164 1.46 -8.82 -18.09
C LEU A 164 0.72 -9.03 -16.77
N ASP A 165 -0.46 -9.66 -16.84
CA ASP A 165 -1.32 -9.96 -15.70
C ASP A 165 -0.96 -11.28 -15.02
N ASN A 166 -0.04 -12.06 -15.62
CA ASN A 166 0.36 -13.39 -15.17
C ASN A 166 -0.87 -14.33 -15.00
N ASP A 167 -1.89 -14.15 -15.83
CA ASP A 167 -3.10 -14.99 -15.91
C ASP A 167 -2.99 -15.91 -17.13
N TYR A 168 -2.75 -17.20 -16.86
CA TYR A 168 -2.61 -18.23 -17.88
C TYR A 168 -3.79 -19.21 -17.88
N THR A 169 -4.98 -18.71 -17.55
CA THR A 169 -6.23 -19.46 -17.71
C THR A 169 -6.34 -19.97 -19.16
N PRO A 170 -6.44 -21.29 -19.40
CA PRO A 170 -6.22 -21.87 -20.72
C PRO A 170 -7.45 -21.71 -21.63
N TYR A 171 -7.59 -20.55 -22.27
CA TYR A 171 -8.55 -20.36 -23.35
C TYR A 171 -8.05 -20.95 -24.68
N SER A 172 -6.72 -21.05 -24.82
CA SER A 172 -5.99 -21.79 -25.85
C SER A 172 -4.70 -22.29 -25.23
N ALA A 173 -4.52 -23.61 -25.11
CA ALA A 173 -3.38 -24.17 -24.42
C ALA A 173 -2.09 -24.05 -25.25
N LEU A 174 -0.94 -23.91 -24.59
CA LEU A 174 0.38 -23.87 -25.21
C LEU A 174 0.63 -25.07 -26.14
N ASP A 175 0.20 -26.28 -25.75
CA ASP A 175 0.32 -27.49 -26.56
C ASP A 175 -0.50 -27.45 -27.87
N ILE A 176 -1.47 -26.54 -28.00
CA ILE A 176 -2.17 -26.32 -29.28
C ILE A 176 -1.17 -25.81 -30.32
N PHE A 177 -0.28 -24.89 -29.94
CA PHE A 177 0.75 -24.37 -30.86
C PHE A 177 1.91 -25.34 -31.05
N VAL A 178 2.21 -26.21 -30.09
CA VAL A 178 3.09 -27.38 -30.32
C VAL A 178 2.51 -28.27 -31.42
N LYS A 179 1.22 -28.61 -31.33
CA LYS A 179 0.53 -29.43 -32.33
C LYS A 179 0.47 -28.75 -33.70
N ASP A 180 0.00 -27.52 -33.75
CA ASP A 180 -0.28 -26.80 -35.01
C ASP A 180 1.00 -26.45 -35.76
N LEU A 181 2.03 -25.93 -35.08
CA LEU A 181 3.32 -25.68 -35.72
C LEU A 181 4.05 -26.99 -36.06
N GLY A 182 3.76 -28.08 -35.34
CA GLY A 182 4.17 -29.43 -35.72
C GLY A 182 3.55 -29.89 -37.05
N ILE A 183 2.28 -29.57 -37.33
CA ILE A 183 1.65 -29.82 -38.64
C ILE A 183 2.36 -29.00 -39.72
N VAL A 184 2.53 -27.69 -39.48
CA VAL A 184 3.25 -26.78 -40.39
C VAL A 184 4.64 -27.31 -40.75
N SER A 185 5.39 -27.77 -39.75
CA SER A 185 6.75 -28.29 -39.92
C SER A 185 6.81 -29.58 -40.74
N ARG A 186 5.80 -30.45 -40.64
CA ARG A 186 5.74 -31.69 -41.42
C ARG A 186 5.38 -31.39 -42.88
N GLU A 187 4.38 -30.55 -43.10
CA GLU A 187 3.94 -30.16 -44.46
C GLU A 187 5.02 -29.36 -45.19
N CYS A 188 5.73 -28.46 -44.53
CA CYS A 188 6.82 -27.74 -45.21
C CYS A 188 7.96 -28.69 -45.63
N SER A 189 8.22 -29.72 -44.83
CA SER A 189 9.25 -30.74 -45.12
C SER A 189 8.86 -31.61 -46.31
N SER A 190 7.59 -32.06 -46.40
CA SER A 190 7.09 -32.84 -47.54
C SER A 190 7.15 -32.05 -48.86
N HIS A 191 6.99 -30.74 -48.79
CA HIS A 191 7.06 -29.82 -49.95
C HIS A 191 8.44 -29.16 -50.17
N LYS A 192 9.44 -29.46 -49.33
CA LYS A 192 10.79 -28.86 -49.39
C LYS A 192 10.80 -27.32 -49.32
N ILE A 193 9.91 -26.74 -48.51
CA ILE A 193 9.80 -25.30 -48.28
C ILE A 193 10.44 -24.94 -46.92
N PRO A 194 11.46 -24.06 -46.88
CA PRO A 194 12.07 -23.65 -45.62
C PRO A 194 11.22 -22.60 -44.89
N LEU A 195 10.82 -22.90 -43.65
CA LEU A 195 10.01 -22.00 -42.80
C LEU A 195 10.78 -21.55 -41.55
N ASN A 196 11.87 -20.82 -41.75
CA ASN A 196 12.86 -20.47 -40.71
C ASN A 196 12.24 -19.90 -39.42
N ILE A 197 11.34 -18.90 -39.54
CA ILE A 197 10.75 -18.22 -38.37
C ILE A 197 9.80 -19.14 -37.62
N SER A 198 8.96 -19.89 -38.35
CA SER A 198 8.02 -20.86 -37.76
C SER A 198 8.75 -21.99 -37.04
N THR A 199 9.91 -22.42 -37.55
CA THR A 199 10.74 -23.44 -36.89
C THR A 199 11.23 -22.96 -35.53
N VAL A 200 11.71 -21.71 -35.44
CA VAL A 200 12.15 -21.12 -34.16
C VAL A 200 10.97 -20.97 -33.19
N ALA A 201 9.83 -20.44 -33.67
CA ALA A 201 8.63 -20.33 -32.85
C ALA A 201 8.19 -21.70 -32.29
N HIS A 202 8.19 -22.74 -33.13
CA HIS A 202 7.84 -24.10 -32.71
C HIS A 202 8.78 -24.62 -31.60
N GLN A 203 10.08 -24.35 -31.68
CA GLN A 203 11.03 -24.73 -30.63
C GLN A 203 10.79 -24.01 -29.30
N LEU A 204 10.33 -22.75 -29.33
CA LEU A 204 9.95 -22.02 -28.11
C LEU A 204 8.72 -22.66 -27.45
N PHE A 205 7.69 -23.01 -28.23
CA PHE A 205 6.53 -23.73 -27.70
C PHE A 205 6.90 -25.11 -27.18
N LEU A 206 7.75 -25.87 -27.88
CA LEU A 206 8.25 -27.16 -27.38
C LEU A 206 9.01 -26.99 -26.05
N SER A 207 9.83 -25.94 -25.93
CA SER A 207 10.55 -25.63 -24.68
C SER A 207 9.59 -25.33 -23.53
N GLY A 208 8.55 -24.54 -23.78
CA GLY A 208 7.52 -24.25 -22.77
C GLY A 208 6.72 -25.48 -22.36
N SER A 209 6.36 -26.35 -23.33
CA SER A 209 5.70 -27.61 -23.05
C SER A 209 6.56 -28.55 -22.20
N ALA A 210 7.85 -28.70 -22.57
CA ALA A 210 8.83 -29.49 -21.81
C ALA A 210 9.07 -28.94 -20.39
N ALA A 211 8.91 -27.64 -20.18
CA ALA A 211 8.96 -27.00 -18.86
C ALA A 211 7.68 -27.21 -18.02
N GLY A 212 6.69 -27.97 -18.52
CA GLY A 212 5.45 -28.29 -17.81
C GLY A 212 4.31 -27.29 -18.03
N TRP A 213 4.44 -26.36 -18.99
CA TRP A 213 3.42 -25.34 -19.26
C TRP A 213 2.47 -25.69 -20.41
N GLY A 214 2.53 -26.92 -20.94
CA GLY A 214 1.75 -27.34 -22.11
C GLY A 214 0.22 -27.16 -21.96
N ARG A 215 -0.30 -27.28 -20.73
CA ARG A 215 -1.74 -27.20 -20.42
C ARG A 215 -2.26 -25.81 -20.03
N ILE A 216 -1.38 -24.83 -19.88
CA ILE A 216 -1.78 -23.45 -19.56
C ILE A 216 -1.82 -22.60 -20.84
N ASP A 217 -2.32 -21.36 -20.75
CA ASP A 217 -2.50 -20.48 -21.90
C ASP A 217 -1.23 -20.35 -22.77
N ASP A 218 -1.40 -20.28 -24.09
CA ASP A 218 -0.30 -20.21 -25.05
C ASP A 218 0.57 -18.94 -24.92
N ALA A 219 0.08 -17.88 -24.26
CA ALA A 219 0.89 -16.73 -23.84
C ALA A 219 2.03 -17.13 -22.87
N ALA A 220 1.92 -18.29 -22.21
CA ALA A 220 2.95 -18.82 -21.31
C ALA A 220 4.28 -19.12 -22.02
N VAL A 221 4.35 -19.07 -23.35
CA VAL A 221 5.63 -19.12 -24.08
C VAL A 221 6.59 -18.01 -23.63
N VAL A 222 6.08 -16.88 -23.10
CA VAL A 222 6.91 -15.82 -22.47
C VAL A 222 7.77 -16.33 -21.32
N LYS A 223 7.29 -17.34 -20.58
CA LYS A 223 8.01 -17.92 -19.44
C LYS A 223 9.31 -18.59 -19.86
N VAL A 224 9.46 -18.99 -21.12
CA VAL A 224 10.73 -19.49 -21.68
C VAL A 224 11.80 -18.40 -21.56
N TYR A 225 11.49 -17.17 -21.98
CA TYR A 225 12.40 -16.02 -21.85
C TYR A 225 12.61 -15.62 -20.39
N GLU A 226 11.56 -15.61 -19.57
CA GLU A 226 11.69 -15.29 -18.14
C GLU A 226 12.65 -16.26 -17.43
N THR A 227 12.55 -17.55 -17.76
CA THR A 227 13.39 -18.60 -17.20
C THR A 227 14.84 -18.48 -17.65
N LEU A 228 15.05 -18.22 -18.95
CA LEU A 228 16.39 -18.12 -19.52
C LEU A 228 17.16 -16.87 -19.08
N THR A 229 16.45 -15.78 -18.78
CA THR A 229 17.09 -14.46 -18.55
C THR A 229 16.89 -13.92 -17.13
N GLY A 230 16.02 -14.53 -16.33
CA GLY A 230 15.66 -14.06 -14.99
C GLY A 230 14.81 -12.78 -14.97
N VAL A 231 14.37 -12.28 -16.12
CA VAL A 231 13.44 -11.13 -16.20
C VAL A 231 12.01 -11.58 -15.98
N ARG A 232 11.15 -10.68 -15.51
CA ARG A 232 9.71 -10.91 -15.43
C ARG A 232 8.99 -9.97 -16.37
N VAL A 233 8.12 -10.52 -17.21
CA VAL A 233 7.18 -9.75 -18.02
C VAL A 233 5.91 -9.60 -17.20
N GLU A 234 5.98 -8.72 -16.22
CA GLU A 234 4.84 -8.37 -15.38
C GLU A 234 4.60 -6.86 -15.56
N GLY A 235 3.34 -6.45 -15.66
CA GLY A 235 2.97 -5.03 -15.86
C GLY A 235 3.23 -4.14 -14.63
N LYS A 236 4.20 -4.51 -13.80
CA LYS A 236 4.53 -3.85 -12.53
C LYS A 236 5.60 -2.80 -12.75
N LEU A 237 5.48 -1.71 -12.02
CA LEU A 237 6.53 -0.71 -11.95
C LEU A 237 7.77 -1.31 -11.25
N PRO A 238 8.98 -1.05 -11.77
CA PRO A 238 10.20 -1.60 -11.17
C PRO A 238 10.37 -1.09 -9.74
N ILE A 239 10.83 -1.98 -8.85
CA ILE A 239 11.31 -1.58 -7.53
C ILE A 239 12.65 -0.85 -7.72
N LEU A 240 12.69 0.42 -7.35
CA LEU A 240 13.85 1.27 -7.59
C LEU A 240 14.78 1.27 -6.38
N LYS A 241 16.10 1.40 -6.61
CA LYS A 241 17.04 1.70 -5.53
C LYS A 241 16.91 3.16 -5.15
N LYS A 242 16.67 3.43 -3.87
CA LYS A 242 16.41 4.78 -3.32
C LYS A 242 17.54 5.76 -3.65
N GLU A 243 18.79 5.32 -3.49
CA GLU A 243 19.96 6.18 -3.71
C GLU A 243 20.12 6.60 -5.17
N ASP A 244 19.88 5.69 -6.11
CA ASP A 244 19.99 5.96 -7.56
C ASP A 244 18.94 6.98 -8.01
N VAL A 245 17.71 6.84 -7.50
CA VAL A 245 16.62 7.79 -7.76
C VAL A 245 16.97 9.15 -7.18
N PHE A 246 17.47 9.23 -5.95
CA PHE A 246 17.78 10.53 -5.34
C PHE A 246 18.95 11.25 -6.02
N LYS A 247 19.93 10.50 -6.54
CA LYS A 247 21.03 11.06 -7.34
C LYS A 247 20.59 11.60 -8.70
N SER A 248 19.50 11.09 -9.27
CA SER A 248 18.99 11.55 -10.57
C SER A 248 18.08 12.80 -10.46
N LEU A 249 17.57 13.09 -9.27
CA LEU A 249 16.73 14.29 -9.04
C LEU A 249 17.57 15.58 -9.10
N PRO A 250 16.98 16.70 -9.57
CA PRO A 250 17.65 18.00 -9.49
C PRO A 250 17.95 18.38 -8.04
N LEU A 251 18.95 19.22 -7.80
CA LEU A 251 19.29 19.70 -6.45
C LEU A 251 18.09 20.40 -5.80
N GLU A 252 17.91 20.23 -4.49
CA GLU A 252 16.84 20.89 -3.74
C GLU A 252 16.91 22.42 -3.86
N TRP A 253 15.75 23.07 -3.72
CA TRP A 253 15.67 24.53 -3.75
C TRP A 253 16.66 25.14 -2.75
N PRO A 254 17.49 26.13 -3.14
CA PRO A 254 18.63 26.52 -2.31
C PRO A 254 18.22 27.19 -1.00
N ARG A 255 17.15 27.99 -1.00
CA ARG A 255 16.67 28.73 0.19
C ARG A 255 15.69 27.90 1.01
N ASP A 256 15.69 28.03 2.33
CA ASP A 256 14.67 27.42 3.19
C ASP A 256 13.38 28.27 3.16
N PRO A 257 12.26 27.77 2.60
CA PRO A 257 11.02 28.55 2.49
C PRO A 257 10.28 28.73 3.82
N ILE A 258 10.68 28.05 4.91
CA ILE A 258 9.95 28.08 6.19
C ILE A 258 9.83 29.50 6.74
N GLU A 259 10.88 30.33 6.63
CA GLU A 259 10.79 31.73 7.08
C GLU A 259 9.79 32.55 6.27
N ASP A 260 9.75 32.34 4.96
CA ASP A 260 8.80 33.00 4.08
C ASP A 260 7.37 32.54 4.40
N ILE A 261 7.17 31.25 4.70
CA ILE A 261 5.88 30.70 5.13
C ILE A 261 5.42 31.35 6.44
N CYS A 262 6.28 31.49 7.44
CA CYS A 262 5.93 32.15 8.69
C CYS A 262 5.52 33.62 8.45
N ARG A 263 6.25 34.36 7.60
CA ARG A 263 5.93 35.76 7.25
C ARG A 263 4.62 35.86 6.47
N LEU A 264 4.41 35.01 5.47
CA LEU A 264 3.17 34.98 4.68
C LEU A 264 1.97 34.54 5.54
N GLY A 265 2.17 33.61 6.46
CA GLY A 265 1.15 33.11 7.40
C GLY A 265 0.68 34.16 8.40
N GLN A 266 1.54 35.09 8.81
CA GLN A 266 1.13 36.25 9.63
C GLN A 266 0.19 37.20 8.87
N ASN A 267 0.34 37.30 7.54
CA ASN A 267 -0.50 38.13 6.68
C ASN A 267 -1.79 37.40 6.23
N ALA A 268 -1.76 36.07 6.14
CA ALA A 268 -2.91 35.24 5.81
C ALA A 268 -3.75 34.95 7.08
N SER A 269 -4.76 35.77 7.34
CA SER A 269 -5.64 35.71 8.53
C SER A 269 -6.54 34.46 8.65
N LYS A 270 -6.14 33.29 8.12
CA LYS A 270 -6.93 32.05 8.13
C LYS A 270 -6.31 30.98 9.03
N THR A 271 -7.13 30.41 9.93
CA THR A 271 -6.76 29.24 10.73
C THR A 271 -6.84 27.97 9.88
N LEU A 272 -5.81 27.12 9.95
CA LEU A 272 -5.81 25.81 9.31
C LEU A 272 -6.54 24.79 10.21
N VAL A 273 -7.60 24.18 9.71
CA VAL A 273 -8.35 23.14 10.43
C VAL A 273 -8.06 21.81 9.78
N VAL A 274 -7.38 20.92 10.51
CA VAL A 274 -6.99 19.61 10.00
C VAL A 274 -7.98 18.56 10.48
N LEU A 275 -8.70 17.94 9.55
CA LEU A 275 -9.54 16.78 9.82
C LEU A 275 -8.70 15.54 9.63
N ASP A 276 -8.35 14.87 10.72
CA ASP A 276 -7.47 13.71 10.72
C ASP A 276 -8.30 12.42 10.73
N ASP A 277 -8.16 11.59 9.70
CA ASP A 277 -8.90 10.33 9.55
C ASP A 277 -8.39 9.21 10.47
N ASP A 278 -7.25 9.41 11.14
CA ASP A 278 -6.56 8.48 12.05
C ASP A 278 -5.77 9.26 13.13
N PRO A 279 -5.80 8.88 14.42
CA PRO A 279 -5.10 9.59 15.52
C PRO A 279 -3.60 9.75 15.34
N THR A 280 -2.99 8.98 14.43
CA THR A 280 -1.57 9.03 14.16
C THR A 280 -1.17 10.16 13.23
N GLY A 281 -2.01 11.14 12.88
CA GLY A 281 -1.63 12.19 11.92
C GLY A 281 -0.93 13.42 12.47
N THR A 282 -0.86 13.55 13.79
CA THR A 282 -0.15 14.64 14.49
C THR A 282 1.38 14.48 14.49
N GLN A 283 1.92 13.64 13.62
CA GLN A 283 3.30 13.16 13.67
C GLN A 283 4.34 14.25 13.56
N THR A 284 4.14 15.24 12.70
CA THR A 284 5.17 16.22 12.32
C THR A 284 4.95 17.59 12.96
N VAL A 285 3.91 17.73 13.80
CA VAL A 285 3.52 19.01 14.42
C VAL A 285 3.86 19.03 15.91
N HIS A 286 3.98 20.23 16.46
CA HIS A 286 4.18 20.50 17.89
C HIS A 286 3.55 21.85 18.25
N ASP A 287 3.24 22.04 19.53
CA ASP A 287 2.52 23.19 20.07
C ASP A 287 1.16 23.43 19.39
N ILE A 288 0.45 22.35 19.05
CA ILE A 288 -0.86 22.37 18.39
C ILE A 288 -1.91 21.61 19.20
N GLU A 289 -3.11 22.17 19.31
CA GLU A 289 -4.24 21.50 19.96
C GLU A 289 -4.92 20.49 19.03
N VAL A 290 -5.29 19.35 19.61
CA VAL A 290 -6.07 18.27 19.00
C VAL A 290 -7.38 18.17 19.76
N LEU A 291 -8.48 18.29 19.04
CA LEU A 291 -9.83 18.12 19.55
C LEU A 291 -10.35 16.74 19.16
N THR A 292 -11.06 16.11 20.08
CA THR A 292 -11.76 14.84 19.83
C THR A 292 -13.29 15.03 19.80
N GLU A 293 -13.73 16.27 19.99
CA GLU A 293 -15.12 16.73 19.86
C GLU A 293 -15.17 17.96 18.94
N TRP A 294 -16.31 18.16 18.27
CA TRP A 294 -16.53 19.22 17.28
C TRP A 294 -17.88 19.93 17.48
N ASN A 295 -18.30 20.06 18.73
CA ASN A 295 -19.46 20.88 19.06
C ASN A 295 -19.15 22.38 18.83
N ILE A 296 -20.18 23.18 18.57
CA ILE A 296 -20.01 24.59 18.19
C ILE A 296 -19.30 25.39 19.29
N GLU A 297 -19.56 25.12 20.57
CA GLU A 297 -18.96 25.86 21.68
C GLU A 297 -17.44 25.66 21.76
N SER A 298 -16.98 24.41 21.67
CA SER A 298 -15.56 24.05 21.66
C SER A 298 -14.85 24.65 20.44
N LEU A 299 -15.48 24.64 19.26
CA LEU A 299 -14.92 25.26 18.05
C LEU A 299 -14.84 26.79 18.16
N VAL A 300 -15.86 27.44 18.75
CA VAL A 300 -15.84 28.88 19.02
C VAL A 300 -14.72 29.23 20.01
N GLU A 301 -14.50 28.43 21.06
CA GLU A 301 -13.38 28.60 21.99
C GLU A 301 -12.04 28.57 21.25
N GLN A 302 -11.86 27.62 20.33
CA GLN A 302 -10.64 27.47 19.56
C GLN A 302 -10.40 28.64 18.60
N PHE A 303 -11.43 29.07 17.87
CA PHE A 303 -11.32 30.24 17.01
C PHE A 303 -11.02 31.54 17.78
N LYS A 304 -11.51 31.68 19.03
CA LYS A 304 -11.18 32.82 19.90
C LYS A 304 -9.69 32.86 20.29
N LYS A 305 -9.01 31.72 20.38
CA LYS A 305 -7.57 31.66 20.67
C LYS A 305 -6.69 32.18 19.54
N ARG A 306 -7.25 32.33 18.33
CA ARG A 306 -6.52 32.74 17.11
C ARG A 306 -5.30 31.87 16.84
N SER A 307 -5.42 30.57 17.07
CA SER A 307 -4.39 29.60 16.71
C SER A 307 -4.20 29.57 15.19
N THR A 308 -2.94 29.34 14.78
CA THR A 308 -2.61 29.17 13.35
C THR A 308 -3.18 27.87 12.80
N CYS A 309 -3.28 26.84 13.65
CA CYS A 309 -3.78 25.52 13.29
C CYS A 309 -4.33 24.78 14.51
N PHE A 310 -5.33 23.93 14.30
CA PHE A 310 -5.74 22.89 15.24
C PHE A 310 -6.25 21.66 14.49
N PHE A 311 -6.21 20.52 15.16
CA PHE A 311 -6.65 19.23 14.61
C PHE A 311 -8.01 18.86 15.18
N ILE A 312 -8.85 18.24 14.35
CA ILE A 312 -10.04 17.51 14.78
C ILE A 312 -9.79 16.04 14.43
N LEU A 313 -9.72 15.22 15.47
CA LEU A 313 -9.57 13.78 15.33
C LEU A 313 -10.91 13.16 14.95
N THR A 314 -11.09 12.82 13.68
CA THR A 314 -12.34 12.26 13.16
C THR A 314 -12.41 10.74 13.32
N ASN A 315 -11.26 10.06 13.18
CA ASN A 315 -11.17 8.59 13.12
C ASN A 315 -12.13 7.99 12.06
N SER A 316 -12.42 8.74 10.99
CA SER A 316 -13.39 8.39 9.95
C SER A 316 -13.03 7.10 9.21
N ARG A 317 -11.75 6.72 9.18
CA ARG A 317 -11.28 5.46 8.57
C ARG A 317 -11.82 4.21 9.26
N SER A 318 -12.23 4.33 10.52
CA SER A 318 -12.88 3.24 11.27
C SER A 318 -14.37 3.09 10.97
N LEU A 319 -14.95 4.02 10.20
CA LEU A 319 -16.38 4.08 9.89
C LEU A 319 -16.67 3.53 8.48
N SER A 320 -17.95 3.19 8.24
CA SER A 320 -18.43 2.98 6.87
C SER A 320 -18.42 4.28 6.06
N SER A 321 -18.38 4.17 4.74
CA SER A 321 -18.38 5.33 3.83
C SER A 321 -19.52 6.32 4.14
N ASP A 322 -20.75 5.83 4.31
CA ASP A 322 -21.91 6.69 4.59
C ASP A 322 -21.75 7.48 5.90
N LYS A 323 -21.27 6.82 6.95
CA LYS A 323 -21.03 7.45 8.25
C LYS A 323 -19.87 8.45 8.19
N ALA A 324 -18.83 8.17 7.42
CA ALA A 324 -17.73 9.11 7.20
C ALA A 324 -18.21 10.36 6.45
N ILE A 325 -19.08 10.21 5.45
CA ILE A 325 -19.70 11.34 4.72
C ILE A 325 -20.52 12.22 5.67
N GLU A 326 -21.39 11.60 6.48
CA GLU A 326 -22.22 12.33 7.46
C GLU A 326 -21.35 13.07 8.48
N LEU A 327 -20.31 12.41 9.01
CA LEU A 327 -19.37 13.00 9.96
C LEU A 327 -18.65 14.23 9.39
N ILE A 328 -18.10 14.13 8.18
CA ILE A 328 -17.39 15.26 7.55
C ILE A 328 -18.35 16.42 7.28
N LYS A 329 -19.59 16.15 6.86
CA LYS A 329 -20.61 17.19 6.68
C LYS A 329 -20.93 17.90 8.00
N GLU A 330 -21.17 17.15 9.07
CA GLU A 330 -21.44 17.67 10.40
C GLU A 330 -20.31 18.58 10.90
N ILE A 331 -19.06 18.09 10.82
CA ILE A 331 -17.89 18.88 11.22
C ILE A 331 -17.77 20.17 10.41
N CYS A 332 -17.94 20.10 9.08
CA CYS A 332 -17.86 21.28 8.23
C CYS A 332 -18.98 22.30 8.53
N GLN A 333 -20.20 21.84 8.82
CA GLN A 333 -21.33 22.70 9.21
C GLN A 333 -21.09 23.37 10.56
N ASN A 334 -20.58 22.62 11.54
CA ASN A 334 -20.26 23.15 12.86
C ASN A 334 -19.10 24.16 12.79
N LEU A 335 -18.09 23.90 11.96
CA LEU A 335 -16.99 24.83 11.69
C LEU A 335 -17.47 26.14 11.07
N ASP A 336 -18.33 26.07 10.05
CA ASP A 336 -18.88 27.26 9.39
C ASP A 336 -19.72 28.08 10.38
N THR A 337 -20.54 27.42 11.21
CA THR A 337 -21.36 28.07 12.24
C THR A 337 -20.50 28.73 13.33
N ALA A 338 -19.48 28.02 13.82
CA ALA A 338 -18.56 28.52 14.83
C ALA A 338 -17.71 29.69 14.31
N ALA A 339 -17.18 29.60 13.09
CA ALA A 339 -16.40 30.67 12.47
C ALA A 339 -17.23 31.95 12.28
N LYS A 340 -18.50 31.83 11.85
CA LYS A 340 -19.42 32.98 11.72
C LYS A 340 -19.73 33.66 13.05
N SER A 341 -19.61 32.93 14.15
CA SER A 341 -19.86 33.44 15.51
C SER A 341 -18.66 34.19 16.11
N VAL A 342 -17.48 34.15 15.46
CA VAL A 342 -16.27 34.87 15.90
C VAL A 342 -15.91 35.93 14.85
N LYS A 343 -15.83 37.20 15.27
CA LYS A 343 -15.52 38.31 14.36
C LYS A 343 -14.13 38.14 13.74
N ASN A 344 -14.06 38.33 12.42
CA ASN A 344 -12.84 38.35 11.61
C ASN A 344 -12.03 37.04 11.64
N VAL A 345 -12.71 35.89 11.62
CA VAL A 345 -12.08 34.58 11.50
C VAL A 345 -12.32 34.00 10.12
N GLY A 346 -11.24 33.67 9.42
CA GLY A 346 -11.28 32.80 8.25
C GLY A 346 -10.65 31.45 8.59
N TYR A 347 -11.01 30.40 7.85
CA TYR A 347 -10.38 29.10 8.00
C TYR A 347 -10.20 28.38 6.66
N THR A 348 -9.40 27.33 6.67
CA THR A 348 -9.22 26.41 5.53
C THR A 348 -9.12 24.99 6.06
N VAL A 349 -9.81 24.07 5.38
CA VAL A 349 -9.87 22.67 5.79
C VAL A 349 -8.83 21.84 5.03
N VAL A 350 -8.10 21.01 5.76
CA VAL A 350 -7.23 19.98 5.21
C VAL A 350 -7.75 18.62 5.65
N LEU A 351 -8.00 17.74 4.69
CA LEU A 351 -8.30 16.33 4.94
C LEU A 351 -6.98 15.59 5.05
N ARG A 352 -6.53 15.29 6.27
CA ARG A 352 -5.31 14.51 6.46
C ARG A 352 -5.71 13.03 6.45
N GLY A 353 -5.10 12.31 5.52
CA GLY A 353 -5.35 10.90 5.26
C GLY A 353 -4.13 10.02 5.53
N ASP A 354 -4.28 8.72 5.23
CA ASP A 354 -3.16 7.79 5.28
C ASP A 354 -2.12 8.12 4.21
N SER A 355 -0.86 8.17 4.61
CA SER A 355 0.26 8.35 3.68
C SER A 355 0.36 7.21 2.66
N THR A 356 -0.22 6.02 2.91
CA THR A 356 -0.28 4.92 1.94
C THR A 356 -1.60 4.87 1.16
N LEU A 357 -2.25 6.04 0.97
CA LEU A 357 -3.42 6.26 0.11
C LEU A 357 -4.75 5.61 0.56
N ARG A 358 -4.79 4.97 1.73
CA ARG A 358 -6.03 4.40 2.28
C ARG A 358 -6.96 5.49 2.84
N GLY A 359 -8.26 5.18 2.89
CA GLY A 359 -9.32 6.05 3.40
C GLY A 359 -10.44 6.30 2.38
N HIS A 360 -11.43 7.07 2.80
CA HIS A 360 -12.68 7.33 2.06
C HIS A 360 -12.51 8.46 1.03
N PHE A 361 -11.57 8.30 0.10
CA PHE A 361 -11.46 9.16 -1.08
C PHE A 361 -12.15 8.52 -2.28
N PRO A 362 -12.97 9.28 -3.04
CA PRO A 362 -13.19 10.73 -2.95
C PRO A 362 -14.29 11.19 -1.98
N GLU A 363 -14.96 10.29 -1.29
CA GLU A 363 -16.22 10.56 -0.57
C GLU A 363 -16.10 11.65 0.51
N GLU A 364 -15.03 11.67 1.30
CA GLU A 364 -14.77 12.72 2.29
C GLU A 364 -14.55 14.10 1.64
N ALA A 365 -13.89 14.11 0.47
CA ALA A 365 -13.63 15.35 -0.26
C ALA A 365 -14.92 15.90 -0.88
N ASP A 366 -15.74 15.03 -1.47
CA ASP A 366 -17.07 15.40 -1.97
C ASP A 366 -17.96 15.92 -0.81
N ALA A 367 -17.91 15.27 0.36
CA ALA A 367 -18.65 15.69 1.56
C ALA A 367 -18.24 17.09 2.02
N ALA A 368 -16.93 17.36 2.14
CA ALA A 368 -16.42 18.67 2.52
C ALA A 368 -16.80 19.77 1.51
N VAL A 369 -16.66 19.50 0.21
CA VAL A 369 -17.04 20.46 -0.85
C VAL A 369 -18.54 20.74 -0.86
N SER A 370 -19.38 19.74 -0.55
CA SER A 370 -20.84 19.92 -0.49
C SER A 370 -21.29 20.96 0.56
N VAL A 371 -20.46 21.21 1.57
CA VAL A 371 -20.72 22.19 2.65
C VAL A 371 -19.92 23.48 2.47
N LEU A 372 -18.63 23.38 2.16
CA LEU A 372 -17.70 24.52 2.06
C LEU A 372 -17.78 25.25 0.70
N GLY A 373 -18.48 24.65 -0.27
CA GLY A 373 -18.62 25.12 -1.64
C GLY A 373 -17.47 24.71 -2.56
N GLU A 374 -17.60 25.07 -3.83
CA GLU A 374 -16.69 24.65 -4.90
C GLU A 374 -15.27 25.21 -4.74
N MET A 375 -14.25 24.36 -4.92
CA MET A 375 -12.84 24.73 -4.79
C MET A 375 -12.20 25.00 -6.15
N ASP A 376 -11.15 25.83 -6.20
CA ASP A 376 -10.37 26.03 -7.43
C ASP A 376 -9.66 24.74 -7.84
N ALA A 377 -9.08 24.02 -6.88
CA ALA A 377 -8.54 22.69 -7.11
C ALA A 377 -8.53 21.81 -5.86
N TRP A 378 -8.54 20.50 -6.07
CA TRP A 378 -8.23 19.50 -5.04
C TRP A 378 -6.75 19.13 -5.12
N ILE A 379 -6.04 19.26 -4.00
CA ILE A 379 -4.61 18.97 -3.93
C ILE A 379 -4.41 17.61 -3.28
N ILE A 380 -3.76 16.68 -3.98
CA ILE A 380 -3.42 15.35 -3.47
C ILE A 380 -1.92 15.28 -3.21
N CYS A 381 -1.54 15.18 -1.93
CA CYS A 381 -0.15 15.26 -1.49
C CYS A 381 0.15 14.27 -0.34
N PRO A 382 0.38 12.98 -0.66
CA PRO A 382 0.56 11.91 0.34
C PRO A 382 2.00 11.79 0.88
N PHE A 383 2.90 12.71 0.53
CA PHE A 383 4.31 12.67 0.94
C PHE A 383 4.48 12.71 2.46
N PHE A 384 5.34 11.82 2.98
CA PHE A 384 5.66 11.75 4.39
C PHE A 384 7.06 11.16 4.60
N LEU A 385 8.04 12.03 4.89
CA LEU A 385 9.45 11.64 4.90
C LEU A 385 9.79 10.62 5.98
N GLN A 386 9.31 10.83 7.21
CA GLN A 386 9.60 9.97 8.37
C GLN A 386 8.91 8.61 8.23
N GLY A 387 7.85 8.54 7.42
CA GLY A 387 7.26 7.29 6.97
C GLY A 387 7.98 6.66 5.78
N GLY A 388 8.92 7.32 5.13
CA GLY A 388 9.51 6.85 3.87
C GLY A 388 8.51 6.83 2.71
N ARG A 389 7.58 7.78 2.67
CA ARG A 389 6.60 7.93 1.59
C ARG A 389 7.03 9.05 0.65
N TYR A 390 7.20 8.71 -0.62
CA TYR A 390 7.75 9.60 -1.64
C TYR A 390 6.81 9.63 -2.85
N THR A 391 6.71 10.78 -3.52
CA THR A 391 5.98 10.87 -4.80
C THR A 391 6.94 11.42 -5.84
N ILE A 392 7.26 10.60 -6.84
CA ILE A 392 8.29 10.89 -7.85
C ILE A 392 7.73 10.51 -9.22
N GLU A 393 7.78 11.44 -10.17
CA GLU A 393 7.18 11.30 -11.51
C GLU A 393 5.73 10.75 -11.42
N ASP A 394 4.95 11.38 -10.54
CA ASP A 394 3.56 11.09 -10.18
C ASP A 394 3.32 9.72 -9.52
N THR A 395 4.33 8.86 -9.42
CA THR A 395 4.23 7.56 -8.75
C THR A 395 4.49 7.71 -7.26
N HIS A 396 3.58 7.19 -6.44
CA HIS A 396 3.74 7.12 -5.00
C HIS A 396 4.48 5.85 -4.60
N TYR A 397 5.51 6.00 -3.78
CA TYR A 397 6.38 4.93 -3.32
C TYR A 397 6.38 4.84 -1.80
N VAL A 398 6.44 3.61 -1.31
CA VAL A 398 6.74 3.28 0.08
C VAL A 398 8.14 2.71 0.13
N ALA A 399 9.00 3.32 0.95
CA ALA A 399 10.35 2.83 1.15
C ALA A 399 10.35 1.57 2.01
N ASP A 400 11.06 0.56 1.52
CA ASP A 400 11.44 -0.62 2.27
C ASP A 400 12.98 -0.70 2.24
N SER A 401 13.59 -0.35 3.37
CA SER A 401 15.04 -0.27 3.51
C SER A 401 15.69 0.64 2.44
N ASP A 402 16.48 0.09 1.51
CA ASP A 402 17.16 0.78 0.42
C ASP A 402 16.33 0.85 -0.88
N ARG A 403 15.10 0.32 -0.86
CA ARG A 403 14.23 0.18 -2.04
C ARG A 403 13.00 1.08 -1.95
N LEU A 404 12.57 1.57 -3.10
CA LEU A 404 11.30 2.28 -3.28
C LEU A 404 10.32 1.34 -3.98
N VAL A 405 9.32 0.87 -3.22
CA VAL A 405 8.28 -0.02 -3.71
C VAL A 405 7.07 0.82 -4.12
N PRO A 406 6.56 0.69 -5.35
CA PRO A 406 5.33 1.37 -5.78
C PRO A 406 4.17 1.05 -4.82
N ALA A 407 3.40 2.06 -4.43
CA ALA A 407 2.38 1.92 -3.37
C ALA A 407 1.35 0.81 -3.65
N GLY A 408 0.93 0.65 -4.91
CA GLY A 408 0.02 -0.39 -5.38
C GLY A 408 0.55 -1.82 -5.25
N GLU A 409 1.86 -2.01 -5.14
CA GLU A 409 2.50 -3.32 -4.94
C GLU A 409 2.68 -3.69 -3.46
N THR A 410 2.40 -2.75 -2.55
CA THR A 410 2.57 -2.95 -1.12
C THR A 410 1.41 -3.75 -0.51
N GLU A 411 1.61 -4.25 0.71
CA GLU A 411 0.52 -4.87 1.49
C GLU A 411 -0.63 -3.89 1.78
N PHE A 412 -0.36 -2.57 1.80
CA PHE A 412 -1.38 -1.55 2.05
C PHE A 412 -2.39 -1.43 0.92
N ALA A 413 -1.97 -1.68 -0.33
CA ALA A 413 -2.84 -1.67 -1.50
C ALA A 413 -3.78 -2.90 -1.55
N LYS A 414 -3.45 -3.97 -0.81
CA LYS A 414 -4.26 -5.18 -0.68
C LYS A 414 -5.25 -5.13 0.49
N ASP A 415 -5.44 -3.96 1.07
CA ASP A 415 -6.39 -3.74 2.16
C ASP A 415 -7.81 -4.12 1.72
N ALA A 416 -8.53 -4.86 2.57
CA ALA A 416 -9.85 -5.39 2.23
C ALA A 416 -10.92 -4.29 2.10
N ALA A 417 -10.75 -3.15 2.78
CA ALA A 417 -11.71 -2.05 2.77
C ALA A 417 -11.27 -0.92 1.82
N PHE A 418 -9.97 -0.62 1.79
CA PHE A 418 -9.42 0.54 1.10
C PHE A 418 -8.41 0.20 0.00
N GLY A 419 -8.42 -1.05 -0.48
CA GLY A 419 -7.49 -1.51 -1.51
C GLY A 419 -7.54 -0.70 -2.80
N TYR A 420 -6.44 -0.72 -3.53
CA TYR A 420 -6.24 -0.04 -4.81
C TYR A 420 -5.15 -0.75 -5.62
N LYS A 421 -5.03 -0.46 -6.92
CA LYS A 421 -4.01 -1.07 -7.80
C LYS A 421 -2.99 -0.06 -8.30
N CYS A 422 -3.43 1.15 -8.62
CA CYS A 422 -2.59 2.15 -9.27
C CYS A 422 -1.60 2.79 -8.28
N SER A 423 -0.33 2.87 -8.68
CA SER A 423 0.70 3.59 -7.91
C SER A 423 0.95 5.00 -8.44
N ASN A 424 0.68 5.26 -9.73
CA ASN A 424 0.63 6.61 -10.27
C ASN A 424 -0.59 7.33 -9.67
N LEU A 425 -0.37 8.48 -9.03
CA LEU A 425 -1.43 9.19 -8.32
C LEU A 425 -2.55 9.68 -9.26
N ARG A 426 -2.25 9.96 -10.53
CA ARG A 426 -3.28 10.36 -11.51
C ARG A 426 -4.20 9.19 -11.84
N GLU A 427 -3.63 8.03 -12.11
CA GLU A 427 -4.37 6.78 -12.34
C GLU A 427 -5.10 6.32 -11.08
N TRP A 428 -4.48 6.48 -9.90
CA TRP A 428 -5.12 6.18 -8.62
C TRP A 428 -6.34 7.08 -8.36
N ILE A 429 -6.27 8.37 -8.73
CA ILE A 429 -7.44 9.26 -8.67
C ILE A 429 -8.54 8.76 -9.61
N GLU A 430 -8.20 8.36 -10.84
CA GLU A 430 -9.17 7.81 -11.79
C GLU A 430 -9.81 6.52 -11.26
N GLU A 431 -9.00 5.60 -10.70
CA GLU A 431 -9.45 4.36 -10.06
C GLU A 431 -10.43 4.66 -8.92
N LYS A 432 -10.04 5.51 -7.96
CA LYS A 432 -10.86 5.81 -6.78
C LYS A 432 -12.11 6.60 -7.13
N THR A 433 -12.05 7.45 -8.16
CA THR A 433 -13.22 8.20 -8.65
C THR A 433 -14.07 7.41 -9.64
N LYS A 434 -13.72 6.14 -9.91
CA LYS A 434 -14.43 5.26 -10.86
C LYS A 434 -14.57 5.89 -12.25
N GLY A 435 -13.52 6.56 -12.72
CA GLY A 435 -13.48 7.22 -14.03
C GLY A 435 -14.09 8.63 -14.08
N ARG A 436 -14.67 9.15 -12.99
CA ARG A 436 -15.22 10.51 -12.94
C ARG A 436 -14.15 11.58 -13.19
N VAL A 437 -12.92 11.35 -12.73
CA VAL A 437 -11.76 12.21 -13.00
C VAL A 437 -10.73 11.41 -13.79
N PRO A 438 -10.65 11.57 -15.12
CA PRO A 438 -9.67 10.87 -15.95
C PRO A 438 -8.23 11.26 -15.58
N ALA A 439 -7.29 10.31 -15.59
CA ALA A 439 -5.89 10.58 -15.24
C ALA A 439 -5.25 11.68 -16.11
N SER A 440 -5.65 11.78 -17.38
CA SER A 440 -5.21 12.81 -18.32
C SER A 440 -5.63 14.24 -17.93
N CYS A 441 -6.69 14.37 -17.14
CA CYS A 441 -7.20 15.65 -16.64
C CYS A 441 -6.59 16.07 -15.29
N VAL A 442 -5.83 15.19 -14.64
CA VAL A 442 -5.17 15.48 -13.35
C VAL A 442 -3.88 16.26 -13.61
N ALA A 443 -3.81 17.46 -13.06
CA ALA A 443 -2.61 18.30 -13.11
C ALA A 443 -1.52 17.77 -12.17
N SER A 444 -0.26 18.14 -12.39
CA SER A 444 0.85 17.73 -11.53
C SER A 444 1.85 18.85 -11.30
N ILE A 445 2.26 18.98 -10.04
CA ILE A 445 3.44 19.72 -9.62
C ILE A 445 4.61 18.75 -9.57
N SER A 446 5.55 18.88 -10.52
CA SER A 446 6.74 18.03 -10.60
C SER A 446 7.85 18.47 -9.65
N ILE A 447 8.79 17.56 -9.34
CA ILE A 447 9.98 17.89 -8.54
C ILE A 447 10.83 18.95 -9.26
N GLN A 448 10.87 18.92 -10.59
CA GLN A 448 11.58 19.90 -11.40
C GLN A 448 10.98 21.30 -11.23
N LEU A 449 9.65 21.43 -11.18
CA LEU A 449 8.97 22.70 -10.92
C LEU A 449 9.29 23.21 -9.51
N LEU A 450 9.25 22.34 -8.50
CA LEU A 450 9.57 22.69 -7.11
C LEU A 450 11.03 23.13 -6.95
N ARG A 451 11.97 22.35 -7.50
CA ARG A 451 13.40 22.55 -7.28
C ARG A 451 14.06 23.57 -8.20
N LYS A 452 13.50 23.83 -9.39
CA LYS A 452 14.03 24.84 -10.34
C LYS A 452 13.18 26.10 -10.44
N GLY A 453 11.86 25.99 -10.32
CA GLY A 453 10.94 27.14 -10.39
C GLY A 453 10.67 27.78 -9.03
N GLY A 454 10.67 26.99 -7.96
CA GLY A 454 10.45 27.49 -6.60
C GLY A 454 9.01 27.95 -6.33
N PRO A 455 8.77 28.67 -5.22
CA PRO A 455 7.41 29.01 -4.76
C PRO A 455 6.59 29.83 -5.76
N SER A 456 7.21 30.77 -6.48
CA SER A 456 6.49 31.63 -7.43
C SER A 456 5.96 30.85 -8.63
N SER A 457 6.74 29.93 -9.20
CA SER A 457 6.28 29.08 -10.30
C SER A 457 5.18 28.11 -9.86
N VAL A 458 5.23 27.61 -8.62
CA VAL A 458 4.13 26.83 -8.04
C VAL A 458 2.86 27.68 -7.92
N CYS A 459 2.98 28.91 -7.41
CA CYS A 459 1.86 29.85 -7.31
C CYS A 459 1.21 30.08 -8.68
N ASP A 460 2.01 30.37 -9.71
CA ASP A 460 1.49 30.65 -11.05
C ASP A 460 0.83 29.40 -11.66
N HIS A 461 1.41 28.21 -11.46
CA HIS A 461 0.79 26.96 -11.88
C HIS A 461 -0.58 26.76 -11.23
N LEU A 462 -0.67 26.91 -9.90
CA LEU A 462 -1.93 26.78 -9.15
C LEU A 462 -2.97 27.83 -9.55
N CYS A 463 -2.54 29.07 -9.83
CA CYS A 463 -3.45 30.13 -10.27
C CYS A 463 -4.07 29.85 -11.65
N ASN A 464 -3.34 29.16 -12.53
CA ASN A 464 -3.75 28.83 -13.90
C ASN A 464 -4.61 27.56 -14.00
N LEU A 465 -4.79 26.82 -12.90
CA LEU A 465 -5.66 25.66 -12.87
C LEU A 465 -7.12 26.05 -13.14
N LYS A 466 -7.82 25.22 -13.93
CA LYS A 466 -9.27 25.35 -14.11
C LYS A 466 -9.96 25.03 -12.79
N LYS A 467 -11.02 25.78 -12.47
CA LYS A 467 -11.82 25.57 -11.27
C LYS A 467 -12.36 24.13 -11.23
N GLY A 468 -12.32 23.48 -10.06
CA GLY A 468 -12.73 22.09 -9.88
C GLY A 468 -11.72 21.05 -10.36
N SER A 469 -10.50 21.46 -10.75
CA SER A 469 -9.45 20.51 -11.16
C SER A 469 -8.88 19.72 -9.98
N VAL A 470 -8.22 18.60 -10.27
CA VAL A 470 -7.45 17.84 -9.29
C VAL A 470 -5.97 17.95 -9.66
N CYS A 471 -5.12 18.17 -8.66
CA CYS A 471 -3.68 18.36 -8.83
C CYS A 471 -2.91 17.47 -7.84
N VAL A 472 -1.96 16.68 -8.35
CA VAL A 472 -1.04 15.87 -7.53
C VAL A 472 0.25 16.63 -7.29
N VAL A 473 0.89 16.37 -6.14
CA VAL A 473 2.15 17.01 -5.77
C VAL A 473 3.22 15.95 -5.59
N ASN A 474 4.31 16.09 -6.34
CA ASN A 474 5.51 15.29 -6.18
C ASN A 474 6.38 15.86 -5.06
N ALA A 475 7.02 15.01 -4.28
CA ALA A 475 7.99 15.43 -3.28
C ALA A 475 8.90 14.25 -2.91
N ALA A 476 10.20 14.56 -2.78
CA ALA A 476 11.21 13.61 -2.31
C ALA A 476 11.91 14.08 -1.02
N SER A 477 11.65 15.30 -0.57
CA SER A 477 12.24 15.94 0.61
C SER A 477 11.24 16.85 1.33
N GLU A 478 11.50 17.18 2.60
CA GLU A 478 10.73 18.19 3.33
C GLU A 478 10.84 19.58 2.67
N LYS A 479 11.96 19.85 1.99
CA LYS A 479 12.18 21.13 1.30
C LYS A 479 11.29 21.28 0.07
N ASP A 480 11.07 20.19 -0.67
CA ASP A 480 10.09 20.16 -1.76
C ASP A 480 8.69 20.51 -1.23
N MET A 481 8.33 19.99 -0.05
CA MET A 481 7.06 20.27 0.58
C MET A 481 6.93 21.72 1.04
N ALA A 482 7.98 22.29 1.62
CA ALA A 482 8.03 23.68 2.03
C ALA A 482 7.89 24.63 0.82
N VAL A 483 8.54 24.32 -0.31
CA VAL A 483 8.38 25.11 -1.55
C VAL A 483 6.94 25.07 -2.04
N PHE A 484 6.34 23.88 -2.06
CA PHE A 484 4.94 23.74 -2.45
C PHE A 484 4.00 24.54 -1.55
N ALA A 485 4.16 24.40 -0.22
CA ALA A 485 3.36 25.12 0.77
C ALA A 485 3.47 26.65 0.61
N ALA A 486 4.69 27.18 0.40
CA ALA A 486 4.90 28.60 0.16
C ALA A 486 4.19 29.09 -1.10
N GLY A 487 4.30 28.36 -2.22
CA GLY A 487 3.63 28.70 -3.47
C GLY A 487 2.10 28.62 -3.38
N MET A 488 1.60 27.64 -2.62
CA MET A 488 0.16 27.50 -2.34
C MET A 488 -0.37 28.68 -1.52
N ILE A 489 0.34 29.10 -0.47
CA ILE A 489 -0.04 30.29 0.32
C ILE A 489 -0.08 31.54 -0.56
N GLN A 490 0.89 31.72 -1.46
CA GLN A 490 0.88 32.83 -2.41
C GLN A 490 -0.35 32.80 -3.33
N ALA A 491 -0.76 31.62 -3.81
CA ALA A 491 -1.96 31.47 -4.62
C ALA A 491 -3.25 31.77 -3.82
N GLU A 492 -3.31 31.37 -2.56
CA GLU A 492 -4.42 31.69 -1.66
C GLU A 492 -4.52 33.18 -1.35
N LEU A 493 -3.39 33.87 -1.20
CA LEU A 493 -3.34 35.33 -1.06
C LEU A 493 -3.83 36.05 -2.33
N LYS A 494 -3.74 35.40 -3.50
CA LYS A 494 -4.36 35.85 -4.76
C LYS A 494 -5.84 35.44 -4.88
N GLY A 495 -6.45 34.92 -3.81
CA GLY A 495 -7.89 34.62 -3.74
C GLY A 495 -8.28 33.19 -4.11
N LYS A 496 -7.33 32.30 -4.42
CA LYS A 496 -7.61 30.89 -4.73
C LYS A 496 -8.02 30.11 -3.49
N ARG A 497 -8.87 29.09 -3.66
CA ARG A 497 -9.30 28.17 -2.60
C ARG A 497 -9.01 26.74 -2.98
N PHE A 498 -8.38 26.00 -2.07
CA PHE A 498 -7.99 24.62 -2.31
C PHE A 498 -8.54 23.72 -1.20
N LEU A 499 -8.89 22.49 -1.56
CA LEU A 499 -9.12 21.41 -0.60
C LEU A 499 -7.98 20.42 -0.72
N CYS A 500 -7.26 20.18 0.37
CA CYS A 500 -6.09 19.30 0.34
C CYS A 500 -6.41 17.96 0.98
N ARG A 501 -6.08 16.86 0.28
CA ARG A 501 -5.92 15.53 0.85
C ARG A 501 -4.44 15.24 1.01
N THR A 502 -3.95 15.13 2.24
CA THR A 502 -2.50 15.14 2.51
C THR A 502 -2.06 14.11 3.55
N ALA A 503 -0.75 13.92 3.67
CA ALA A 503 -0.13 13.24 4.81
C ALA A 503 0.51 14.24 5.79
N ALA A 504 1.27 13.75 6.78
CA ALA A 504 1.73 14.57 7.90
C ALA A 504 2.69 15.72 7.50
N SER A 505 3.64 15.48 6.59
CA SER A 505 4.68 16.48 6.24
C SER A 505 4.11 17.77 5.65
N PHE A 506 2.98 17.71 4.94
CA PHE A 506 2.35 18.91 4.37
C PHE A 506 1.87 19.86 5.47
N VAL A 507 1.23 19.35 6.52
CA VAL A 507 0.65 20.21 7.58
C VAL A 507 1.76 21.02 8.25
N SER A 508 2.84 20.38 8.69
CA SER A 508 4.00 21.04 9.30
C SER A 508 4.63 22.08 8.39
N ALA A 509 4.80 21.76 7.10
CA ALA A 509 5.31 22.72 6.12
C ALA A 509 4.37 23.92 5.95
N ARG A 510 3.05 23.67 5.85
CA ARG A 510 2.02 24.69 5.61
C ARG A 510 1.91 25.74 6.71
N ILE A 511 2.26 25.39 7.94
CA ILE A 511 2.23 26.31 9.09
C ILE A 511 3.63 26.77 9.54
N GLY A 512 4.68 26.37 8.83
CA GLY A 512 6.05 26.78 9.12
C GLY A 512 6.61 26.20 10.42
N ILE A 513 6.18 25.00 10.82
CA ILE A 513 6.74 24.32 11.99
C ILE A 513 8.18 23.91 11.71
N ARG A 514 9.08 24.24 12.64
CA ARG A 514 10.48 23.79 12.60
C ARG A 514 10.61 22.45 13.33
N PRO A 515 11.36 21.47 12.77
CA PRO A 515 11.59 20.21 13.47
C PRO A 515 12.19 20.42 14.86
N LYS A 516 11.63 19.74 15.87
CA LYS A 516 12.20 19.63 17.22
C LYS A 516 12.87 18.27 17.38
N ALA A 517 13.94 18.23 18.17
CA ALA A 517 14.51 16.95 18.60
C ALA A 517 13.48 16.16 19.44
N PRO A 518 13.57 14.82 19.50
CA PRO A 518 12.69 14.02 20.34
C PRO A 518 12.69 14.49 21.80
N ILE A 519 11.50 14.67 22.36
CA ILE A 519 11.27 15.13 23.72
C ILE A 519 11.52 13.98 24.68
N LEU A 520 12.32 14.26 25.72
CA LEU A 520 12.59 13.34 26.80
C LEU A 520 11.72 13.69 28.04
N PRO A 521 11.49 12.73 28.95
CA PRO A 521 10.72 12.97 30.19
C PRO A 521 11.15 14.21 30.99
N LYS A 522 12.45 14.51 30.99
CA LYS A 522 13.05 15.66 31.70
C LYS A 522 12.62 17.01 31.13
N ASP A 523 12.31 17.07 29.83
CA ASP A 523 12.01 18.31 29.11
C ASP A 523 10.59 18.81 29.40
N ILE A 524 9.68 17.89 29.75
CA ILE A 524 8.29 18.18 30.14
C ILE A 524 8.05 18.09 31.66
N GLY A 525 9.13 18.11 32.46
CA GLY A 525 9.03 18.26 33.91
C GLY A 525 8.57 17.00 34.66
N ILE A 526 8.67 15.80 34.07
CA ILE A 526 8.42 14.54 34.80
C ILE A 526 9.59 14.30 35.77
N LYS A 527 9.51 14.90 36.97
CA LYS A 527 10.61 14.82 37.94
C LYS A 527 10.30 14.01 39.19
N ASN A 528 9.05 13.62 39.48
CA ASN A 528 8.70 13.05 40.79
C ASN A 528 7.50 12.07 40.84
N GLU A 529 6.92 11.64 39.72
CA GLU A 529 5.84 10.64 39.76
C GLU A 529 6.42 9.24 40.07
N LYS A 530 5.91 8.62 41.14
CA LYS A 530 6.41 7.35 41.68
C LYS A 530 5.91 6.12 40.92
N ASN A 531 4.90 6.23 40.05
CA ASN A 531 4.27 5.07 39.42
C ASN A 531 4.99 4.62 38.14
N GLY A 532 4.70 3.39 37.70
CA GLY A 532 5.16 2.87 36.42
C GLY A 532 4.55 3.58 35.21
N GLY A 533 5.18 3.44 34.05
CA GLY A 533 4.57 3.76 32.75
C GLY A 533 3.66 2.63 32.25
N LEU A 534 2.68 2.97 31.42
CA LEU A 534 1.76 2.01 30.81
C LEU A 534 1.98 1.95 29.29
N VAL A 535 2.25 0.76 28.77
CA VAL A 535 2.42 0.51 27.33
C VAL A 535 1.29 -0.41 26.88
N VAL A 536 0.50 -0.03 25.88
CA VAL A 536 -0.64 -0.81 25.38
C VAL A 536 -0.48 -1.10 23.90
N VAL A 537 -0.49 -2.38 23.53
CA VAL A 537 -0.31 -2.84 22.15
C VAL A 537 -1.46 -3.75 21.73
N GLY A 538 -2.37 -3.24 20.90
CA GLY A 538 -3.51 -4.02 20.39
C GLY A 538 -3.28 -4.72 19.05
N SER A 539 -2.36 -4.22 18.22
CA SER A 539 -2.17 -4.69 16.84
C SER A 539 -1.34 -5.97 16.75
N TYR A 540 -1.69 -6.85 15.79
CA TYR A 540 -1.03 -8.13 15.50
C TYR A 540 -0.22 -8.13 14.17
N VAL A 541 0.01 -6.97 13.55
CA VAL A 541 0.75 -6.94 12.27
C VAL A 541 2.21 -7.38 12.45
N PRO A 542 2.84 -8.05 11.45
CA PRO A 542 4.19 -8.61 11.58
C PRO A 542 5.24 -7.63 12.10
N LYS A 543 5.18 -6.37 11.64
CA LYS A 543 6.05 -5.30 12.11
C LYS A 543 5.88 -4.99 13.60
N THR A 544 4.64 -4.92 14.08
CA THR A 544 4.34 -4.66 15.51
C THR A 544 4.77 -5.85 16.37
N THR A 545 4.58 -7.08 15.90
CA THR A 545 5.04 -8.29 16.61
C THR A 545 6.56 -8.26 16.81
N LYS A 546 7.34 -8.00 15.74
CA LYS A 546 8.80 -7.85 15.84
C LYS A 546 9.22 -6.76 16.82
N GLN A 547 8.56 -5.60 16.79
CA GLN A 547 8.83 -4.49 17.72
C GLN A 547 8.58 -4.87 19.19
N VAL A 548 7.57 -5.69 19.46
CA VAL A 548 7.25 -6.13 20.82
C VAL A 548 8.18 -7.25 21.29
N GLU A 549 8.58 -8.16 20.40
CA GLU A 549 9.60 -9.18 20.70
C GLU A 549 10.92 -8.51 21.08
N GLU A 550 11.34 -7.50 20.32
CA GLU A 550 12.55 -6.73 20.61
C GLU A 550 12.44 -5.96 21.94
N LEU A 551 11.29 -5.32 22.20
CA LEU A 551 11.01 -4.67 23.48
C LEU A 551 11.15 -5.63 24.66
N LYS A 552 10.59 -6.85 24.55
CA LYS A 552 10.68 -7.87 25.61
C LYS A 552 12.11 -8.40 25.77
N SER A 553 12.82 -8.60 24.66
CA SER A 553 14.22 -9.03 24.66
C SER A 553 15.11 -8.02 25.39
N GLN A 554 14.99 -6.73 25.05
CA GLN A 554 15.85 -5.68 25.61
C GLN A 554 15.45 -5.27 27.03
N LEU A 555 14.14 -5.13 27.31
CA LEU A 555 13.64 -4.50 28.54
C LEU A 555 12.86 -5.46 29.45
N GLY A 556 12.80 -6.76 29.17
CA GLY A 556 12.03 -7.73 29.96
C GLY A 556 12.43 -7.83 31.44
N HIS A 557 13.63 -7.38 31.80
CA HIS A 557 14.11 -7.32 33.18
C HIS A 557 13.53 -6.12 33.98
N ILE A 558 13.11 -5.04 33.30
CA ILE A 558 12.47 -3.87 33.91
C ILE A 558 10.97 -3.75 33.63
N LEU A 559 10.50 -4.32 32.52
CA LEU A 559 9.14 -4.22 32.01
C LEU A 559 8.32 -5.46 32.42
N ARG A 560 7.16 -5.26 33.06
CA ARG A 560 6.22 -6.34 33.35
C ARG A 560 5.23 -6.50 32.21
N SER A 561 5.18 -7.69 31.61
CA SER A 561 4.29 -7.98 30.49
C SER A 561 3.03 -8.71 30.97
N ILE A 562 1.87 -8.24 30.53
CA ILE A 562 0.57 -8.89 30.70
C ILE A 562 0.04 -9.18 29.30
N GLU A 563 -0.06 -10.47 28.97
CA GLU A 563 -0.69 -10.91 27.73
C GLU A 563 -2.19 -11.16 27.97
N ILE A 564 -3.00 -10.71 27.02
CA ILE A 564 -4.45 -10.84 27.03
C ILE A 564 -4.88 -11.82 25.93
N SER A 565 -5.68 -12.81 26.29
CA SER A 565 -6.19 -13.78 25.31
C SER A 565 -7.24 -13.15 24.38
N VAL A 566 -6.92 -13.03 23.08
CA VAL A 566 -7.89 -12.57 22.07
C VAL A 566 -9.08 -13.52 21.96
N HIS A 567 -8.86 -14.82 22.16
CA HIS A 567 -9.94 -15.82 22.17
C HIS A 567 -10.96 -15.51 23.26
N LYS A 568 -10.52 -15.33 24.52
CA LYS A 568 -11.43 -14.98 25.63
C LYS A 568 -12.17 -13.65 25.40
N LEU A 569 -11.51 -12.67 24.80
CA LEU A 569 -12.11 -11.35 24.55
C LEU A 569 -13.14 -11.33 23.42
N ALA A 570 -12.87 -12.05 22.33
CA ALA A 570 -13.64 -11.93 21.09
C ALA A 570 -14.60 -13.12 20.83
N MET A 571 -14.23 -14.31 21.32
CA MET A 571 -14.92 -15.57 21.04
C MET A 571 -15.46 -16.27 22.31
N GLY A 572 -14.97 -15.87 23.49
CA GLY A 572 -15.40 -16.41 24.78
C GLY A 572 -16.78 -15.92 25.21
N SER A 573 -17.27 -16.46 26.33
CA SER A 573 -18.50 -16.01 26.96
C SER A 573 -18.34 -14.58 27.54
N LEU A 574 -19.45 -13.90 27.84
CA LEU A 574 -19.41 -12.59 28.50
C LEU A 574 -18.70 -12.65 29.86
N GLU A 575 -18.80 -13.78 30.57
CA GLU A 575 -18.14 -14.01 31.85
C GLU A 575 -16.61 -14.16 31.68
N GLU A 576 -16.16 -14.95 30.69
CA GLU A 576 -14.73 -15.12 30.40
C GLU A 576 -14.08 -13.79 29.97
N ARG A 577 -14.80 -13.00 29.18
CA ARG A 577 -14.37 -11.65 28.77
C ARG A 577 -14.21 -10.74 29.99
N GLU A 578 -15.21 -10.72 30.87
CA GLU A 578 -15.22 -9.88 32.07
C GLU A 578 -14.10 -10.28 33.05
N GLU A 579 -13.89 -11.58 33.25
CA GLU A 579 -12.81 -12.10 34.10
C GLU A 579 -11.43 -11.70 33.55
N GLU A 580 -11.21 -11.84 32.25
CA GLU A 580 -9.93 -11.49 31.61
C GLU A 580 -9.65 -9.98 31.67
N ILE A 581 -10.68 -9.14 31.49
CA ILE A 581 -10.59 -7.68 31.64
C ILE A 581 -10.23 -7.32 33.09
N LYS A 582 -10.94 -7.89 34.06
CA LYS A 582 -10.71 -7.65 35.49
C LYS A 582 -9.31 -8.07 35.91
N ARG A 583 -8.90 -9.30 35.58
CA ARG A 583 -7.56 -9.84 35.86
C ARG A 583 -6.47 -8.91 35.34
N THR A 584 -6.60 -8.46 34.10
CA THR A 584 -5.60 -7.61 33.44
C THR A 584 -5.50 -6.24 34.12
N ALA A 585 -6.63 -5.60 34.41
CA ALA A 585 -6.66 -4.30 35.07
C ALA A 585 -6.07 -4.35 36.49
N GLU A 586 -6.43 -5.37 37.29
CA GLU A 586 -5.92 -5.56 38.65
C GLU A 586 -4.39 -5.79 38.66
N MET A 587 -3.89 -6.65 37.77
CA MET A 587 -2.46 -6.88 37.62
C MET A 587 -1.71 -5.62 37.19
N ALA A 588 -2.26 -4.86 36.25
CA ALA A 588 -1.67 -3.61 35.79
C ALA A 588 -1.59 -2.59 36.95
N ASP A 589 -2.65 -2.45 37.75
CA ASP A 589 -2.63 -1.59 38.95
C ASP A 589 -1.56 -2.00 39.96
N VAL A 590 -1.39 -3.29 40.22
CA VAL A 590 -0.34 -3.81 41.11
C VAL A 590 1.05 -3.42 40.59
N PHE A 591 1.33 -3.63 39.31
CA PHE A 591 2.65 -3.33 38.73
C PHE A 591 2.93 -1.84 38.65
N LEU A 592 1.94 -1.02 38.27
CA LEU A 592 2.07 0.44 38.23
C LEU A 592 2.35 1.01 39.62
N LYS A 593 1.64 0.55 40.67
CA LYS A 593 1.89 0.93 42.07
C LYS A 593 3.28 0.49 42.56
N ALA A 594 3.76 -0.66 42.09
CA ALA A 594 5.10 -1.17 42.35
C ALA A 594 6.21 -0.45 41.55
N ARG A 595 5.88 0.65 40.86
CA ARG A 595 6.81 1.46 40.05
C ARG A 595 7.42 0.70 38.88
N LYS A 596 6.73 -0.32 38.37
CA LYS A 596 7.18 -1.11 37.22
C LYS A 596 6.43 -0.65 35.98
N ASP A 597 7.18 -0.29 34.95
CA ASP A 597 6.60 -0.06 33.64
C ASP A 597 5.93 -1.35 33.18
N THR A 598 4.70 -1.24 32.67
CA THR A 598 3.82 -2.37 32.41
C THR A 598 3.37 -2.37 30.96
N LEU A 599 3.63 -3.47 30.27
CA LEU A 599 3.17 -3.75 28.91
C LEU A 599 1.91 -4.59 28.95
N ILE A 600 0.83 -4.08 28.39
CA ILE A 600 -0.40 -4.80 28.10
C ILE A 600 -0.42 -5.09 26.60
N MET A 601 -0.54 -6.35 26.21
CA MET A 601 -0.63 -6.74 24.80
C MET A 601 -1.64 -7.84 24.55
N THR A 602 -2.23 -7.83 23.37
CA THR A 602 -3.07 -8.92 22.86
C THR A 602 -2.21 -10.13 22.46
N SER A 603 -2.79 -11.33 22.62
CA SER A 603 -2.16 -12.58 22.19
C SER A 603 -1.83 -12.55 20.69
N ARG A 604 -0.72 -13.18 20.33
CA ARG A 604 -0.13 -13.12 18.98
C ARG A 604 -0.67 -14.23 18.06
N GLU A 605 -1.93 -14.58 18.20
CA GLU A 605 -2.63 -15.54 17.34
C GLU A 605 -3.63 -14.82 16.43
N LEU A 606 -3.57 -15.11 15.12
CA LEU A 606 -4.43 -14.49 14.14
C LEU A 606 -5.81 -15.16 14.12
N ILE A 607 -6.82 -14.52 14.70
CA ILE A 607 -8.21 -14.94 14.54
C ILE A 607 -8.82 -14.15 13.38
N LYS A 608 -9.02 -14.83 12.23
CA LYS A 608 -9.69 -14.25 11.06
C LYS A 608 -11.16 -14.67 11.02
N GLY A 609 -12.05 -13.70 10.80
CA GLY A 609 -13.43 -13.98 10.43
C GLY A 609 -13.52 -14.56 9.01
N LYS A 610 -14.64 -15.20 8.70
CA LYS A 610 -14.94 -15.72 7.35
C LYS A 610 -15.25 -14.58 6.37
N SER A 611 -15.55 -13.38 6.88
CA SER A 611 -15.82 -12.16 6.09
C SER A 611 -15.05 -10.93 6.61
N PRO A 612 -14.91 -9.86 5.80
CA PRO A 612 -14.36 -8.58 6.25
C PRO A 612 -15.14 -7.97 7.42
N SER A 613 -16.47 -8.08 7.39
CA SER A 613 -17.36 -7.58 8.45
C SER A 613 -17.14 -8.31 9.78
N GLU A 614 -16.99 -9.63 9.76
CA GLU A 614 -16.66 -10.41 10.96
C GLU A 614 -15.27 -10.05 11.52
N SER A 615 -14.30 -9.82 10.64
CA SER A 615 -12.94 -9.40 11.05
C SER A 615 -12.95 -8.01 11.71
N LEU A 616 -13.78 -7.10 11.21
CA LEU A 616 -14.04 -5.79 11.82
C LEU A 616 -14.70 -5.91 13.20
N GLU A 617 -15.68 -6.82 13.35
CA GLU A 617 -16.35 -7.05 14.63
C GLU A 617 -15.39 -7.61 15.70
N ILE A 618 -14.52 -8.54 15.33
CA ILE A 618 -13.46 -9.06 16.24
C ILE A 618 -12.55 -7.92 16.68
N ASN A 619 -12.06 -7.09 15.75
CA ASN A 619 -11.23 -5.93 16.07
C ASN A 619 -11.93 -4.96 17.02
N PHE A 620 -13.23 -4.73 16.83
CA PHE A 620 -14.04 -3.90 17.73
C PHE A 620 -14.17 -4.50 19.14
N LYS A 621 -14.43 -5.81 19.26
CA LYS A 621 -14.47 -6.52 20.55
C LYS A 621 -13.14 -6.45 21.29
N VAL A 622 -12.03 -6.59 20.59
CA VAL A 622 -10.69 -6.47 21.18
C VAL A 622 -10.39 -5.03 21.61
N SER A 623 -10.65 -4.04 20.76
CA SER A 623 -10.41 -2.63 21.07
C SER A 623 -11.25 -2.15 22.26
N SER A 624 -12.53 -2.50 22.30
CA SER A 624 -13.42 -2.19 23.43
C SER A 624 -12.94 -2.81 24.75
N ALA A 625 -12.40 -4.03 24.73
CA ALA A 625 -11.84 -4.64 25.93
C ALA A 625 -10.58 -3.91 26.41
N LEU A 626 -9.68 -3.50 25.51
CA LEU A 626 -8.50 -2.70 25.87
C LEU A 626 -8.89 -1.35 26.46
N VAL A 627 -9.91 -0.69 25.90
CA VAL A 627 -10.50 0.53 26.47
C VAL A 627 -10.98 0.27 27.88
N GLU A 628 -11.74 -0.79 28.09
CA GLU A 628 -12.30 -1.13 29.40
C GLU A 628 -11.23 -1.46 30.44
N ILE A 629 -10.19 -2.21 30.06
CA ILE A 629 -9.03 -2.47 30.92
C ILE A 629 -8.40 -1.15 31.37
N VAL A 630 -8.10 -0.24 30.44
CA VAL A 630 -7.48 1.06 30.78
C VAL A 630 -8.42 1.94 31.61
N ARG A 631 -9.74 1.88 31.38
CA ARG A 631 -10.75 2.54 32.23
C ARG A 631 -10.86 1.93 33.63
N ARG A 632 -10.41 0.70 33.86
CA ARG A 632 -10.45 0.06 35.18
C ARG A 632 -9.16 0.28 35.98
N ILE A 633 -8.05 0.58 35.31
CA ILE A 633 -6.79 0.97 35.97
C ILE A 633 -7.03 2.26 36.77
N THR A 634 -6.87 2.17 38.08
CA THR A 634 -7.06 3.30 39.01
C THR A 634 -5.77 4.08 39.25
N THR A 635 -4.63 3.42 39.05
CA THR A 635 -3.30 4.01 39.26
C THR A 635 -2.94 4.94 38.12
N ARG A 636 -2.72 6.22 38.43
CA ARG A 636 -2.21 7.21 37.46
C ARG A 636 -0.83 6.77 36.93
N PRO A 637 -0.68 6.43 35.64
CA PRO A 637 0.62 6.07 35.06
C PRO A 637 1.51 7.31 34.87
N ARG A 638 2.84 7.11 34.88
CA ARG A 638 3.83 8.18 34.61
C ARG A 638 3.77 8.71 33.17
N TYR A 639 3.51 7.80 32.25
CA TYR A 639 3.25 8.06 30.84
C TYR A 639 2.42 6.90 30.31
N ILE A 640 1.72 7.14 29.21
CA ILE A 640 0.97 6.10 28.50
C ILE A 640 1.47 6.06 27.07
N LEU A 641 1.83 4.89 26.57
CA LEU A 641 2.19 4.65 25.18
C LEU A 641 1.18 3.70 24.56
N ALA A 642 0.49 4.14 23.51
CA ALA A 642 -0.42 3.30 22.74
C ALA A 642 0.17 3.00 21.36
N LYS A 643 0.18 1.72 20.96
CA LYS A 643 0.71 1.29 19.65
C LYS A 643 -0.41 0.86 18.71
N GLY A 644 -0.47 1.52 17.56
CA GLY A 644 -1.45 1.29 16.49
C GLY A 644 -2.49 2.40 16.40
N GLY A 645 -2.97 2.71 15.20
CA GLY A 645 -3.92 3.80 14.95
C GLY A 645 -5.19 3.65 15.79
N ILE A 646 -5.99 2.62 15.53
CA ILE A 646 -7.25 2.38 16.24
C ILE A 646 -7.05 2.32 17.77
N THR A 647 -6.06 1.54 18.23
CA THR A 647 -5.75 1.42 19.66
C THR A 647 -5.41 2.78 20.29
N SER A 648 -4.64 3.63 19.62
CA SER A 648 -4.32 4.95 20.14
C SER A 648 -5.54 5.87 20.15
N SER A 649 -6.40 5.80 19.13
CA SER A 649 -7.62 6.61 19.09
C SER A 649 -8.54 6.25 20.26
N ASP A 650 -8.87 4.96 20.37
CA ASP A 650 -9.88 4.49 21.31
C ASP A 650 -9.41 4.68 22.76
N LEU A 651 -8.12 4.49 23.03
CA LEU A 651 -7.58 4.76 24.36
C LEU A 651 -7.62 6.26 24.69
N ALA A 652 -7.25 7.16 23.78
CA ALA A 652 -7.32 8.59 24.03
C ALA A 652 -8.76 9.07 24.25
N THR A 653 -9.68 8.71 23.36
CA THR A 653 -11.05 9.27 23.35
C THR A 653 -12.01 8.54 24.28
N ARG A 654 -11.91 7.21 24.42
CA ARG A 654 -12.88 6.40 25.19
C ARG A 654 -12.35 5.93 26.53
N ALA A 655 -11.05 5.65 26.64
CA ALA A 655 -10.48 5.17 27.89
C ALA A 655 -10.05 6.32 28.81
N LEU A 656 -9.36 7.29 28.24
CA LEU A 656 -8.86 8.48 28.93
C LEU A 656 -9.85 9.65 28.86
N GLU A 657 -10.91 9.53 28.04
CA GLU A 657 -11.98 10.53 27.89
C GLU A 657 -11.44 11.92 27.53
N ALA A 658 -10.30 11.97 26.83
CA ALA A 658 -9.67 13.22 26.45
C ALA A 658 -10.54 13.92 25.39
N LYS A 659 -10.98 15.15 25.70
CA LYS A 659 -11.72 16.01 24.75
C LYS A 659 -10.77 16.89 23.96
N ARG A 660 -9.66 17.27 24.59
CA ARG A 660 -8.57 18.05 24.02
C ARG A 660 -7.21 17.52 24.48
N ALA A 661 -6.22 17.64 23.61
CA ALA A 661 -4.83 17.36 23.93
C ALA A 661 -3.91 18.35 23.23
N ASN A 662 -2.78 18.68 23.83
CA ASN A 662 -1.75 19.49 23.19
C ASN A 662 -0.63 18.58 22.66
N VAL A 663 -0.30 18.66 21.38
CA VAL A 663 0.86 17.96 20.81
C VAL A 663 2.09 18.74 21.21
N VAL A 664 2.86 18.26 22.17
CA VAL A 664 4.05 18.98 22.67
C VAL A 664 5.27 18.75 21.78
N GLY A 665 5.28 17.66 21.02
CA GLY A 665 6.35 17.29 20.09
C GLY A 665 6.33 15.81 19.77
N GLN A 666 7.51 15.21 19.64
CA GLN A 666 7.69 13.82 19.25
C GLN A 666 8.48 13.06 20.33
N ALA A 667 8.10 11.83 20.66
CA ALA A 667 8.91 10.93 21.51
C ALA A 667 10.01 10.22 20.70
N LEU A 668 9.80 10.08 19.39
CA LEU A 668 10.73 9.61 18.38
C LEU A 668 10.29 10.24 17.04
N ALA A 669 11.19 10.40 16.07
CA ALA A 669 10.79 10.92 14.76
C ALA A 669 9.58 10.16 14.18
N GLY A 670 8.47 10.88 13.94
CA GLY A 670 7.21 10.30 13.47
C GLY A 670 6.33 9.63 14.55
N VAL A 671 6.67 9.76 15.83
CA VAL A 671 5.91 9.27 16.99
C VAL A 671 5.46 10.46 17.86
N PRO A 672 4.23 10.97 17.71
CA PRO A 672 3.77 12.15 18.41
C PRO A 672 3.58 11.93 19.91
N LEU A 673 3.84 13.00 20.67
CA LEU A 673 3.69 13.09 22.10
C LEU A 673 2.63 14.14 22.44
N TRP A 674 1.56 13.68 23.09
CA TRP A 674 0.46 14.51 23.52
C TRP A 674 0.53 14.76 25.02
N GLN A 675 0.03 15.91 25.44
CA GLN A 675 -0.28 16.22 26.83
C GLN A 675 -1.79 16.33 26.96
N LEU A 676 -2.39 15.44 27.75
CA LEU A 676 -3.84 15.35 27.89
C LEU A 676 -4.41 16.56 28.66
N GLY A 677 -5.57 17.04 28.21
CA GLY A 677 -6.27 18.17 28.82
C GLY A 677 -6.79 17.90 30.25
N PRO A 678 -7.19 18.96 30.97
CA PRO A 678 -7.71 18.89 32.34
C PRO A 678 -8.98 18.03 32.49
N GLU A 679 -9.72 17.82 31.43
CA GLU A 679 -10.95 17.04 31.38
C GLU A 679 -10.74 15.53 31.21
N SER A 680 -9.52 15.10 30.91
CA SER A 680 -9.18 13.68 30.79
C SER A 680 -9.12 12.99 32.16
N ARG A 681 -9.24 11.66 32.18
CA ARG A 681 -9.10 10.83 33.40
C ARG A 681 -7.73 11.00 34.10
N HIS A 682 -6.69 11.32 33.34
CA HIS A 682 -5.34 11.55 33.85
C HIS A 682 -4.76 12.86 33.33
N PRO A 683 -5.20 14.01 33.87
CA PRO A 683 -4.79 15.33 33.40
C PRO A 683 -3.28 15.53 33.38
N GLY A 684 -2.77 16.03 32.26
CA GLY A 684 -1.35 16.32 32.07
C GLY A 684 -0.45 15.10 31.92
N VAL A 685 -0.98 13.87 31.95
CA VAL A 685 -0.17 12.68 31.69
C VAL A 685 0.29 12.69 30.22
N PRO A 686 1.59 12.46 29.97
CA PRO A 686 2.11 12.34 28.62
C PRO A 686 1.55 11.09 27.94
N TYR A 687 0.97 11.29 26.76
CA TYR A 687 0.36 10.26 25.94
C TYR A 687 1.11 10.13 24.62
N ILE A 688 1.86 9.04 24.47
CA ILE A 688 2.66 8.73 23.30
C ILE A 688 1.80 7.92 22.33
N VAL A 689 1.51 8.50 21.17
CA VAL A 689 0.77 7.85 20.09
C VAL A 689 1.79 7.23 19.15
N PHE A 690 1.93 5.91 19.19
CA PHE A 690 2.90 5.19 18.37
C PHE A 690 2.23 4.61 17.12
N PRO A 691 2.51 5.15 15.91
CA PRO A 691 1.85 4.70 14.70
C PRO A 691 2.18 3.26 14.31
N GLY A 692 1.26 2.59 13.62
CA GLY A 692 1.44 1.20 13.16
C GLY A 692 2.70 0.99 12.32
N ASN A 693 2.99 1.96 11.43
CA ASN A 693 3.93 1.79 10.33
C ASN A 693 5.26 2.54 10.51
N VAL A 694 5.51 3.18 11.65
CA VAL A 694 6.69 4.01 11.91
C VAL A 694 7.75 3.23 12.70
N GLY A 695 9.02 3.59 12.48
CA GLY A 695 10.18 3.00 13.14
C GLY A 695 10.61 1.66 12.54
N ASP A 696 11.81 1.22 12.89
CA ASP A 696 12.32 -0.13 12.63
C ASP A 696 11.87 -1.09 13.76
N SER A 697 12.51 -2.26 13.88
CA SER A 697 12.22 -3.22 14.94
C SER A 697 12.62 -2.75 16.34
N THR A 698 13.60 -1.84 16.49
CA THR A 698 14.08 -1.37 17.80
C THR A 698 13.37 -0.13 18.30
N ALA A 699 12.72 0.64 17.41
CA ALA A 699 12.06 1.90 17.73
C ALA A 699 11.13 1.88 18.96
N LEU A 700 10.34 0.83 19.17
CA LEU A 700 9.47 0.72 20.35
C LEU A 700 10.29 0.55 21.64
N ALA A 701 11.33 -0.27 21.60
CA ALA A 701 12.25 -0.47 22.73
C ALA A 701 12.99 0.83 23.08
N GLU A 702 13.43 1.59 22.07
CA GLU A 702 14.11 2.87 22.27
C GLU A 702 13.24 3.92 22.97
N VAL A 703 11.97 4.04 22.57
CA VAL A 703 11.03 4.96 23.23
C VAL A 703 10.76 4.50 24.67
N VAL A 704 10.44 3.22 24.89
CA VAL A 704 10.18 2.74 26.26
C VAL A 704 11.43 2.89 27.13
N LYS A 705 12.63 2.65 26.60
CA LYS A 705 13.90 2.81 27.32
C LYS A 705 14.18 4.26 27.69
N SER A 706 13.94 5.22 26.79
CA SER A 706 14.17 6.65 27.06
C SER A 706 13.12 7.26 28.00
N TRP A 707 11.95 6.62 28.11
CA TRP A 707 10.85 7.01 29.00
C TRP A 707 10.79 6.21 30.31
N ALA A 708 11.56 5.12 30.42
CA ALA A 708 11.72 4.35 31.64
C ALA A 708 12.38 5.20 32.73
N CYS A 709 11.93 5.03 33.98
CA CYS A 709 12.58 5.67 35.11
C CYS A 709 13.98 5.07 35.26
N PRO A 710 15.05 5.87 35.42
CA PRO A 710 16.37 5.35 35.72
C PRO A 710 16.26 4.46 36.95
N ALA A 711 16.55 3.16 36.80
CA ALA A 711 16.67 2.31 37.97
C ALA A 711 17.70 2.95 38.90
N ARG A 712 17.35 3.17 40.17
CA ARG A 712 18.27 3.66 41.21
C ARG A 712 19.45 2.71 41.48
N PHE A 713 19.65 1.71 40.64
CA PHE A 713 20.78 0.80 40.63
C PHE A 713 21.41 0.88 39.23
N ALA A 714 22.11 1.97 38.96
CA ALA A 714 23.08 1.94 37.88
C ALA A 714 24.20 1.02 38.36
N SER A 715 24.49 -0.06 37.62
CA SER A 715 25.71 -0.82 37.88
C SER A 715 26.91 0.12 37.73
N THR A 716 28.02 -0.14 38.42
CA THR A 716 29.24 0.67 38.30
C THR A 716 29.65 0.88 36.83
N LYS A 717 29.39 -0.13 35.98
CA LYS A 717 29.62 -0.08 34.54
C LYS A 717 28.72 0.94 33.80
N ASP A 718 27.45 1.03 34.15
CA ASP A 718 26.50 1.97 33.53
C ASP A 718 26.74 3.42 33.96
N LEU A 719 27.24 3.62 35.19
CA LEU A 719 27.71 4.94 35.67
C LEU A 719 28.95 5.41 34.89
N LEU A 720 29.91 4.51 34.65
CA LEU A 720 31.13 4.80 33.90
C LEU A 720 30.83 5.12 32.42
N LEU A 721 29.93 4.36 31.78
CA LEU A 721 29.51 4.61 30.38
C LEU A 721 28.70 5.91 30.21
N ASN A 722 27.96 6.34 31.24
CA ASN A 722 27.30 7.64 31.23
C ASN A 722 28.29 8.80 31.43
N ALA A 723 29.36 8.58 32.20
CA ALA A 723 30.41 9.56 32.39
C ALA A 723 31.23 9.82 31.13
N GLU A 724 31.57 8.78 30.37
CA GLU A 724 32.21 8.91 29.05
C GLU A 724 31.39 9.75 28.06
N LYS A 725 30.07 9.82 28.24
CA LYS A 725 29.13 10.58 27.38
C LYS A 725 28.82 11.98 27.91
N GLY A 726 29.61 12.49 28.87
CA GLY A 726 29.44 13.82 29.45
C GLY A 726 28.41 13.92 30.59
N GLY A 727 27.99 12.79 31.17
CA GLY A 727 27.25 12.74 32.43
C GLY A 727 28.16 12.77 33.66
N TYR A 728 27.59 12.95 34.85
CA TYR A 728 28.36 12.94 36.11
C TYR A 728 28.67 11.51 36.58
N ALA A 729 29.94 11.22 36.90
CA ALA A 729 30.38 9.98 37.54
C ALA A 729 30.70 10.22 39.02
N ILE A 730 30.28 9.30 39.88
CA ILE A 730 30.71 9.23 41.28
C ILE A 730 31.97 8.36 41.31
N GLY A 731 33.12 8.92 41.69
CA GLY A 731 34.29 8.13 42.06
C GLY A 731 34.06 7.49 43.44
N ALA A 732 34.08 6.15 43.52
CA ALA A 732 34.11 5.44 44.79
C ALA A 732 35.58 5.14 45.13
N PHE A 733 36.10 5.80 46.17
CA PHE A 733 37.49 5.63 46.60
C PHE A 733 37.52 4.82 47.89
N ASN A 734 38.24 3.68 47.85
CA ASN A 734 38.61 2.97 49.07
C ASN A 734 39.80 3.71 49.68
N VAL A 735 39.57 4.29 50.85
CA VAL A 735 40.59 5.03 51.61
C VAL A 735 40.84 4.29 52.91
N TYR A 736 42.12 4.17 53.27
CA TYR A 736 42.58 3.36 54.40
C TYR A 736 43.23 4.20 55.50
N ASN A 737 43.35 5.52 55.30
CA ASN A 737 43.89 6.49 56.25
C ASN A 737 43.28 7.89 56.01
N LEU A 738 43.46 8.79 56.98
CA LEU A 738 42.95 10.16 56.94
C LEU A 738 43.57 11.00 55.80
N GLU A 739 44.85 10.81 55.50
CA GLU A 739 45.51 11.52 54.39
C GLU A 739 44.88 11.17 53.03
N GLY A 740 44.47 9.91 52.82
CA GLY A 740 43.76 9.49 51.62
C GLY A 740 42.35 10.07 51.53
N VAL A 741 41.66 10.25 52.66
CA VAL A 741 40.36 10.95 52.74
C VAL A 741 40.54 12.40 52.30
N GLU A 742 41.51 13.12 52.86
CA GLU A 742 41.76 14.53 52.56
C GLU A 742 42.17 14.76 51.10
N ALA A 743 43.01 13.88 50.54
CA ALA A 743 43.42 13.98 49.14
C ALA A 743 42.25 13.83 48.16
N VAL A 744 41.34 12.88 48.43
CA VAL A 744 40.14 12.68 47.60
C VAL A 744 39.15 13.84 47.75
N VAL A 745 38.97 14.37 48.96
CA VAL A 745 38.12 15.54 49.21
C VAL A 745 38.68 16.78 48.51
N SER A 746 39.99 17.03 48.60
CA SER A 746 40.61 18.20 47.98
C SER A 746 40.54 18.16 46.45
N ALA A 747 40.78 17.00 45.83
CA ALA A 747 40.62 16.83 44.38
C ALA A 747 39.14 16.96 43.94
N ALA A 748 38.21 16.49 44.76
CA ALA A 748 36.78 16.62 44.51
C ALA A 748 36.31 18.09 44.60
N GLU A 749 36.85 18.86 45.53
CA GLU A 749 36.59 20.30 45.66
C GLU A 749 37.19 21.11 44.50
N GLU A 750 38.42 20.79 44.08
CA GLU A 750 39.10 21.45 42.98
C GLU A 750 38.34 21.29 41.65
N GLU A 751 37.82 20.08 41.40
CA GLU A 751 37.05 19.74 40.20
C GLU A 751 35.54 20.00 40.36
N ARG A 752 35.09 20.53 41.51
CA ARG A 752 33.67 20.78 41.85
C ARG A 752 32.77 19.55 41.62
N SER A 753 33.24 18.37 42.00
CA SER A 753 32.54 17.10 41.81
C SER A 753 32.23 16.41 43.15
N PRO A 754 31.04 15.79 43.34
CA PRO A 754 30.76 15.00 44.54
C PRO A 754 31.54 13.67 44.56
N ALA A 755 31.98 13.22 45.76
CA ALA A 755 32.69 11.95 45.97
C ALA A 755 32.03 11.07 47.06
N ILE A 756 32.15 9.74 46.93
CA ILE A 756 31.75 8.78 47.97
C ILE A 756 33.03 8.07 48.48
N LEU A 757 33.26 8.16 49.79
CA LEU A 757 34.38 7.50 50.48
C LEU A 757 33.89 6.22 51.15
N GLN A 758 34.60 5.12 50.94
CA GLN A 758 34.37 3.86 51.67
C GLN A 758 35.59 3.59 52.56
N GLU A 759 35.38 3.64 53.87
CA GLU A 759 36.42 3.44 54.87
C GLU A 759 36.69 1.94 55.07
N GLY A 760 37.89 1.48 54.72
CA GLY A 760 38.33 0.12 55.01
C GLY A 760 38.60 -0.06 56.50
N ALA A 761 37.95 -1.03 57.14
CA ALA A 761 37.95 -1.22 58.59
C ALA A 761 39.36 -1.33 59.23
N CYS A 762 39.95 -0.22 59.68
CA CYS A 762 40.77 -0.07 60.89
C CYS A 762 41.25 1.39 61.07
N ILE A 763 40.35 2.32 61.42
CA ILE A 763 40.76 3.63 61.95
C ILE A 763 40.32 3.68 63.40
N THR A 764 41.25 3.34 64.30
CA THR A 764 41.03 3.47 65.73
C THR A 764 41.10 4.95 66.08
N LEU A 765 39.95 5.57 66.32
CA LEU A 765 39.85 6.91 66.90
C LEU A 765 40.52 6.90 68.29
N ARG A 766 41.76 7.37 68.39
CA ARG A 766 42.30 7.84 69.66
C ARG A 766 41.85 9.28 69.84
N CYS A 767 40.86 9.48 70.71
CA CYS A 767 40.60 10.79 71.28
C CYS A 767 41.82 11.24 72.10
N SER A 768 42.35 12.41 71.76
CA SER A 768 43.12 13.28 72.66
C SER A 768 42.97 14.72 72.19
#